data_AF-C5BSD3-F1
#
_entry.id   AF-C5BSD3-F1
#
_cell.length_a   1.000
_cell.length_b   1.000
_cell.length_c   1.000
_cell.angle_alpha   90.00
_cell.angle_beta   90.00
_cell.angle_gamma   90.00
#
_symmetry.space_group_name_H-M   'P 1'
#
loop_
_entity.id
_entity.type
_entity.pdbx_description
1 polymer ?
#
loop_
_entity_poly.entity_id
_entity_poly.type
_entity_poly.pdbx_seq_one_letter_code
_entity_poly.pdbx_strand_id
1 'polypeptide(L)'
;MKTRVINLLFTGIVIAGLSGCGGSQSDTFTSDPVPTPTAAASPAPTPSISPEPSPQPSPSPSPQPTPTGTPTPTPTLSPTPTPSVTPTTAASPEPSASPEPSASPEPSASPGPTPSPEPSASPGPTPSPEPTPSAEPTVAPLQPDTTADPSLPLPGDSDYAAAQSAARLLDQATFGTTAKTLVAAMEKSREQWLDEQVALPQTLHLPLLDERLTEIGFEPAPEVEKDDEGWVRDIQRSDIWWESAVWGQDQLRQRVAYALSQILVISNVSDVLYNDSRGIANYHDILAAHAFGNYRDLLKAVTLNPMMGEYLSMVRNEKADAQRNIRPDENYAREVMQLFSIGLVQLNIDGSPVLDNQQQPVPTYGQDDIKNLARVFTGWNHATINQWWEWASSGAAEILPMKAFPAYHDTGSKTLFSDKSIPADLTPEQDIDAALDILFAHSNIAPFISKQLIQRLITSNPSPDYVARVASVFNDNGAGEKGDLKAVIKAIYLDDEAINGPTLAPTTFGKLREPLLKVTGLWRAFKAQGIPVRENNGSLSLNRLRFRGSDREMGQRPYGSFSVFNFYRPDYQQPGEIKNNDLIAPEFQIMTDSQLVSSISRLSGSIFWRDTKNAWPQSELTNPDNQPKADWDLYPAQLFLEEEKQLANDPSALVERLNLLLLHGTMSTQLRATIIDFITEFQPYSSAEMRVYDALVLVMASPEYAIQR
;
A
#
# COMPACT_ATOMS: atom_id res chain seq x y z
N MET A 1 12.76 42.29 -11.36
CA MET A 1 11.60 42.38 -10.43
C MET A 1 10.87 41.04 -10.26
N LYS A 2 10.77 40.17 -11.28
CA LYS A 2 10.19 38.81 -11.15
C LYS A 2 11.04 37.82 -10.33
N THR A 3 12.38 37.97 -10.30
CA THR A 3 13.29 37.13 -9.50
C THR A 3 13.19 37.37 -7.98
N ARG A 4 12.68 38.53 -7.54
CA ARG A 4 12.57 38.86 -6.11
C ARG A 4 11.30 38.31 -5.45
N VAL A 5 10.25 37.99 -6.22
CA VAL A 5 8.99 37.47 -5.67
C VAL A 5 9.06 35.95 -5.43
N ILE A 6 9.84 35.23 -6.23
CA ILE A 6 10.11 33.80 -6.02
C ILE A 6 11.03 33.57 -4.81
N ASN A 7 12.03 34.44 -4.60
CA ASN A 7 12.94 34.35 -3.46
C ASN A 7 12.28 34.65 -2.10
N LEU A 8 11.22 35.48 -2.07
CA LEU A 8 10.49 35.79 -0.83
C LEU A 8 9.56 34.65 -0.41
N LEU A 9 9.00 33.88 -1.36
CA LEU A 9 8.17 32.71 -1.05
C LEU A 9 8.99 31.53 -0.51
N PHE A 10 10.21 31.30 -1.03
CA PHE A 10 11.11 30.26 -0.52
C PHE A 10 11.72 30.62 0.85
N THR A 11 12.02 31.89 1.11
CA THR A 11 12.57 32.32 2.41
C THR A 11 11.49 32.30 3.52
N GLY A 12 10.22 32.53 3.17
CA GLY A 12 9.09 32.50 4.13
C GLY A 12 8.79 31.12 4.71
N ILE A 13 9.04 30.05 3.95
CA ILE A 13 8.81 28.66 4.39
C ILE A 13 9.89 28.21 5.40
N VAL A 14 11.12 28.70 5.27
CA VAL A 14 12.22 28.34 6.17
C VAL A 14 12.13 29.05 7.52
N ILE A 15 11.57 30.28 7.58
CA ILE A 15 11.47 31.06 8.83
C ILE A 15 10.22 30.70 9.66
N ALA A 16 9.15 30.19 9.04
CA ALA A 16 7.94 29.78 9.76
C ALA A 16 8.12 28.47 10.58
N GLY A 17 9.18 27.70 10.34
CA GLY A 17 9.48 26.46 11.07
C GLY A 17 10.13 26.63 12.44
N LEU A 18 10.40 27.87 12.91
CA LEU A 18 11.16 28.13 14.15
C LEU A 18 10.38 28.85 15.25
N SER A 19 9.06 29.08 15.11
CA SER A 19 8.25 29.74 16.13
C SER A 19 7.07 28.87 16.56
N GLY A 20 7.33 27.86 17.39
CA GLY A 20 6.30 26.93 17.87
C GLY A 20 6.67 26.21 19.17
N CYS A 21 7.23 26.90 20.16
CA CYS A 21 7.34 26.38 21.52
C CYS A 21 6.74 27.37 22.52
N GLY A 22 5.46 27.18 22.86
CA GLY A 22 4.82 27.80 24.01
C GLY A 22 4.68 26.78 25.13
N GLY A 23 5.77 26.54 25.86
CA GLY A 23 5.77 25.74 27.09
C GLY A 23 5.38 26.58 28.29
N SER A 24 4.25 26.28 28.91
CA SER A 24 3.83 26.84 30.18
C SER A 24 4.68 26.27 31.32
N GLN A 25 5.43 27.12 32.02
CA GLN A 25 5.81 26.85 33.39
C GLN A 25 5.50 28.07 34.26
N SER A 26 4.64 27.82 35.24
CA SER A 26 4.52 28.59 36.46
C SER A 26 5.79 28.44 37.27
N ASP A 27 6.44 29.55 37.63
CA ASP A 27 7.00 29.70 38.97
C ASP A 27 7.21 31.17 39.33
N THR A 28 6.68 31.52 40.49
CA THR A 28 6.91 32.74 41.26
C THR A 28 8.36 32.82 41.73
N PHE A 29 9.00 34.00 41.73
CA PHE A 29 9.66 34.60 42.90
C PHE A 29 10.31 35.97 42.61
N THR A 30 9.97 36.92 43.50
CA THR A 30 10.75 38.08 44.01
C THR A 30 11.24 39.21 43.10
N SER A 31 10.77 40.40 43.46
CA SER A 31 11.22 41.74 43.09
C SER A 31 12.59 42.10 43.66
N ASP A 32 13.46 42.74 42.85
CA ASP A 32 14.46 43.71 43.31
C ASP A 32 14.97 44.59 42.14
N PRO A 33 15.62 45.75 42.40
CA PRO A 33 15.31 47.01 41.72
C PRO A 33 16.23 47.40 40.54
N VAL A 34 15.66 48.30 39.74
CA VAL A 34 16.17 48.98 38.54
C VAL A 34 17.46 49.79 38.78
N PRO A 35 18.44 49.75 37.85
CA PRO A 35 19.40 50.84 37.68
C PRO A 35 19.05 51.74 36.47
N THR A 36 19.21 53.04 36.70
CA THR A 36 18.97 54.20 35.83
C THR A 36 19.82 54.20 34.54
N PRO A 37 19.29 54.59 33.37
CA PRO A 37 20.08 54.78 32.15
C PRO A 37 20.63 56.23 32.02
N THR A 38 21.87 56.34 31.54
CA THR A 38 22.52 57.60 31.11
C THR A 38 22.26 57.86 29.62
N ALA A 39 21.96 59.13 29.29
CA ALA A 39 21.76 59.72 27.95
C ALA A 39 23.07 59.77 27.13
N ALA A 40 23.18 60.00 25.80
CA ALA A 40 22.32 60.29 24.65
C ALA A 40 23.19 60.17 23.37
N ALA A 41 22.58 60.05 22.19
CA ALA A 41 22.88 60.89 21.01
C ALA A 41 21.92 60.58 19.84
N SER A 42 21.36 61.64 19.25
CA SER A 42 20.46 61.69 18.09
C SER A 42 21.24 61.75 16.77
N PRO A 43 20.66 61.35 15.62
CA PRO A 43 20.21 62.39 14.66
C PRO A 43 18.87 62.11 13.93
N ALA A 44 18.33 63.20 13.37
CA ALA A 44 16.99 63.45 12.79
C ALA A 44 16.86 63.13 11.26
N PRO A 45 15.79 63.57 10.54
CA PRO A 45 14.33 63.44 10.75
C PRO A 45 13.61 62.73 9.56
N THR A 46 12.43 62.17 9.81
CA THR A 46 11.52 61.60 8.78
C THR A 46 10.52 62.66 8.28
N PRO A 47 10.18 62.74 6.97
CA PRO A 47 9.09 63.59 6.49
C PRO A 47 7.72 62.94 6.70
N SER A 48 6.78 63.74 7.18
CA SER A 48 5.36 63.45 7.44
C SER A 48 4.53 63.55 6.15
N ILE A 49 3.56 62.63 5.96
CA ILE A 49 2.47 62.81 5.01
C ILE A 49 1.12 62.40 5.68
N SER A 50 0.14 63.25 5.40
CA SER A 50 -1.23 63.44 5.92
C SER A 50 -2.16 62.21 5.94
N PRO A 51 -3.19 62.16 6.81
CA PRO A 51 -4.22 61.12 6.80
C PRO A 51 -5.39 61.47 5.86
N GLU A 52 -5.95 60.46 5.21
CA GLU A 52 -7.28 60.51 4.55
C GLU A 52 -7.86 59.09 4.40
N PRO A 53 -9.16 58.91 4.07
CA PRO A 53 -10.31 58.96 4.97
C PRO A 53 -11.02 57.58 5.10
N SER A 54 -11.99 57.49 6.02
CA SER A 54 -12.89 56.34 6.20
C SER A 54 -13.71 56.01 4.94
N PRO A 55 -13.94 54.73 4.60
CA PRO A 55 -14.72 54.35 3.43
C PRO A 55 -16.24 54.55 3.62
N GLN A 56 -16.88 55.12 2.59
CA GLN A 56 -18.35 55.19 2.39
C GLN A 56 -18.93 53.81 2.02
N PRO A 57 -20.26 53.58 2.19
CA PRO A 57 -20.90 52.31 1.89
C PRO A 57 -21.09 52.09 0.38
N SER A 58 -20.91 50.84 -0.05
CA SER A 58 -21.06 50.37 -1.45
C SER A 58 -22.54 50.33 -1.89
N PRO A 59 -22.86 50.59 -3.17
CA PRO A 59 -24.23 50.66 -3.68
C PRO A 59 -24.89 49.28 -3.89
N SER A 60 -26.22 49.26 -3.79
CA SER A 60 -27.11 48.14 -4.09
C SER A 60 -27.01 47.69 -5.56
N PRO A 61 -26.99 46.37 -5.88
CA PRO A 61 -26.93 45.91 -7.26
C PRO A 61 -28.29 45.99 -7.99
N SER A 62 -28.24 46.41 -9.26
CA SER A 62 -29.34 46.35 -10.25
C SER A 62 -29.45 44.92 -10.86
N PRO A 63 -30.60 44.53 -11.45
CA PRO A 63 -30.96 43.13 -11.68
C PRO A 63 -30.21 42.50 -12.87
N GLN A 64 -29.80 41.24 -12.68
CA GLN A 64 -29.09 40.40 -13.65
C GLN A 64 -30.04 39.85 -14.73
N PRO A 65 -29.58 39.70 -16.00
CA PRO A 65 -30.36 39.07 -17.07
C PRO A 65 -30.54 37.55 -16.87
N THR A 66 -31.71 37.06 -17.25
CA THR A 66 -32.16 35.66 -17.20
C THR A 66 -31.35 34.77 -18.15
N PRO A 67 -30.70 33.68 -17.68
CA PRO A 67 -30.25 32.60 -18.56
C PRO A 67 -31.31 31.50 -18.67
N THR A 68 -31.64 31.19 -19.92
CA THR A 68 -32.46 30.07 -20.38
C THR A 68 -31.59 28.80 -20.45
N GLY A 69 -32.14 27.64 -20.05
CA GLY A 69 -31.57 26.31 -20.37
C GLY A 69 -30.88 25.60 -19.21
N THR A 70 -31.64 24.78 -18.48
CA THR A 70 -31.17 23.87 -17.43
C THR A 70 -30.37 22.70 -18.04
N PRO A 71 -29.12 22.43 -17.61
CA PRO A 71 -28.51 21.12 -17.83
C PRO A 71 -29.08 20.10 -16.84
N THR A 72 -29.46 18.93 -17.36
CA THR A 72 -29.96 17.76 -16.64
C THR A 72 -28.97 17.27 -15.57
N PRO A 73 -29.38 17.02 -14.32
CA PRO A 73 -28.50 16.43 -13.31
C PRO A 73 -28.25 14.94 -13.58
N THR A 74 -26.97 14.55 -13.60
CA THR A 74 -26.48 13.17 -13.43
C THR A 74 -26.83 12.69 -12.01
N PRO A 75 -27.35 11.45 -11.82
CA PRO A 75 -27.91 11.03 -10.53
C PRO A 75 -26.82 10.74 -9.48
N THR A 76 -26.88 11.46 -8.37
CA THR A 76 -26.28 11.09 -7.09
C THR A 76 -27.22 10.10 -6.37
N LEU A 77 -26.75 8.89 -6.07
CA LEU A 77 -27.49 7.93 -5.25
C LEU A 77 -27.30 8.28 -3.76
N SER A 78 -28.41 8.54 -3.09
CA SER A 78 -28.55 8.67 -1.63
C SER A 78 -29.45 7.51 -1.14
N PRO A 79 -29.26 6.98 0.10
CA PRO A 79 -29.75 5.66 0.48
C PRO A 79 -31.28 5.52 0.59
N THR A 80 -31.72 4.29 0.30
CA THR A 80 -33.09 3.77 0.11
C THR A 80 -34.06 4.01 1.28
N PRO A 81 -35.37 4.25 1.00
CA PRO A 81 -36.40 4.41 2.02
C PRO A 81 -36.90 3.09 2.64
N THR A 82 -37.28 3.16 3.92
CA THR A 82 -37.97 2.12 4.68
C THR A 82 -39.40 1.89 4.17
N PRO A 83 -39.85 0.65 3.87
CA PRO A 83 -41.26 0.36 3.67
C PRO A 83 -41.92 -0.17 4.96
N SER A 84 -42.98 0.50 5.39
CA SER A 84 -43.98 0.02 6.34
C SER A 84 -45.16 -0.55 5.57
N VAL A 85 -45.47 -1.84 5.72
CA VAL A 85 -46.80 -2.39 5.42
C VAL A 85 -47.09 -3.62 6.29
N THR A 86 -48.21 -3.56 7.01
CA THR A 86 -48.85 -4.64 7.78
C THR A 86 -49.47 -5.70 6.87
N PRO A 87 -49.40 -7.02 7.17
CA PRO A 87 -50.18 -8.03 6.45
C PRO A 87 -51.46 -8.44 7.21
N THR A 88 -52.58 -8.45 6.49
CA THR A 88 -53.85 -9.07 6.92
C THR A 88 -53.88 -10.53 6.48
N THR A 89 -54.37 -11.39 7.37
CA THR A 89 -54.46 -12.86 7.30
C THR A 89 -55.54 -13.37 6.34
N ALA A 90 -55.30 -14.52 5.70
CA ALA A 90 -56.35 -15.47 5.28
C ALA A 90 -55.75 -16.88 5.08
N ALA A 91 -56.54 -17.89 5.41
CA ALA A 91 -56.12 -19.22 5.86
C ALA A 91 -56.01 -20.33 4.79
N SER A 92 -55.15 -21.30 5.11
CA SER A 92 -55.18 -22.78 4.92
C SER A 92 -56.45 -23.42 4.32
N PRO A 93 -56.31 -24.53 3.55
CA PRO A 93 -56.30 -25.86 4.19
C PRO A 93 -55.25 -26.85 3.65
N GLU A 94 -54.87 -27.76 4.52
CA GLU A 94 -53.97 -28.92 4.36
C GLU A 94 -54.80 -30.23 4.24
N PRO A 95 -54.22 -31.45 4.23
CA PRO A 95 -53.84 -32.28 3.07
C PRO A 95 -54.73 -33.53 2.87
N SER A 96 -54.48 -34.31 1.79
CA SER A 96 -55.02 -35.67 1.64
C SER A 96 -53.95 -36.66 1.18
N ALA A 97 -54.07 -37.89 1.67
CA ALA A 97 -53.03 -38.89 1.85
C ALA A 97 -52.83 -39.89 0.69
N SER A 98 -51.63 -40.51 0.74
CA SER A 98 -51.09 -41.72 0.08
C SER A 98 -52.08 -42.86 -0.19
N PRO A 99 -51.84 -43.73 -1.21
CA PRO A 99 -51.14 -44.99 -0.91
C PRO A 99 -50.21 -45.56 -2.02
N GLU A 100 -49.12 -46.20 -1.61
CA GLU A 100 -48.44 -47.35 -2.23
C GLU A 100 -48.46 -48.51 -1.18
N PRO A 101 -48.22 -49.81 -1.49
CA PRO A 101 -47.44 -50.39 -2.59
C PRO A 101 -48.01 -51.69 -3.22
N SER A 102 -47.37 -52.21 -4.28
CA SER A 102 -47.50 -53.64 -4.67
C SER A 102 -46.23 -54.18 -5.32
N ALA A 103 -45.81 -55.36 -4.88
CA ALA A 103 -44.59 -56.07 -5.25
C ALA A 103 -44.81 -57.15 -6.32
N SER A 104 -43.81 -57.41 -7.15
CA SER A 104 -43.65 -58.66 -7.94
C SER A 104 -42.24 -58.74 -8.58
N PRO A 105 -41.73 -59.91 -9.03
CA PRO A 105 -40.75 -60.71 -8.29
C PRO A 105 -39.40 -60.90 -9.02
N GLU A 106 -38.41 -61.43 -8.28
CA GLU A 106 -37.11 -61.93 -8.77
C GLU A 106 -37.22 -63.02 -9.84
N PRO A 107 -36.18 -63.15 -10.69
CA PRO A 107 -35.53 -64.45 -10.78
C PRO A 107 -34.00 -64.44 -10.88
N SER A 108 -33.41 -65.33 -10.07
CA SER A 108 -32.37 -66.35 -10.37
C SER A 108 -30.93 -65.95 -10.75
N ALA A 109 -30.02 -66.57 -10.00
CA ALA A 109 -28.57 -66.53 -10.12
C ALA A 109 -28.03 -67.26 -11.36
N SER A 110 -26.91 -66.74 -11.88
CA SER A 110 -26.04 -67.41 -12.87
C SER A 110 -24.56 -67.10 -12.52
N PRO A 111 -23.61 -68.01 -12.81
CA PRO A 111 -22.46 -68.27 -11.97
C PRO A 111 -21.26 -67.33 -12.20
N GLY A 112 -20.41 -67.27 -11.18
CA GLY A 112 -19.20 -66.46 -11.12
C GLY A 112 -18.11 -66.84 -12.13
N PRO A 113 -17.11 -65.94 -12.30
CA PRO A 113 -16.15 -65.97 -13.40
C PRO A 113 -15.02 -66.99 -13.21
N THR A 114 -14.54 -67.53 -14.33
CA THR A 114 -13.28 -68.28 -14.43
C THR A 114 -12.12 -67.30 -14.65
N PRO A 115 -10.93 -67.47 -14.01
CA PRO A 115 -9.86 -66.48 -14.05
C PRO A 115 -9.14 -66.46 -15.41
N SER A 116 -8.88 -65.24 -15.90
CA SER A 116 -8.02 -64.94 -17.07
C SER A 116 -6.68 -64.38 -16.56
N PRO A 117 -5.53 -64.69 -17.21
CA PRO A 117 -4.20 -64.54 -16.61
C PRO A 117 -3.75 -63.09 -16.40
N GLU A 118 -2.94 -62.91 -15.36
CA GLU A 118 -2.33 -61.64 -14.94
C GLU A 118 -1.60 -60.90 -16.06
N PRO A 119 -1.89 -59.61 -16.29
CA PRO A 119 -0.95 -58.70 -16.94
C PRO A 119 0.13 -58.28 -15.94
N SER A 120 1.38 -58.47 -16.35
CA SER A 120 2.59 -57.98 -15.67
C SER A 120 2.46 -56.50 -15.28
N ALA A 121 2.73 -56.21 -14.01
CA ALA A 121 2.71 -54.87 -13.46
C ALA A 121 3.70 -53.94 -14.19
N SER A 122 3.17 -52.91 -14.83
CA SER A 122 3.92 -51.70 -15.18
C SER A 122 4.43 -51.04 -13.88
N PRO A 123 5.64 -50.48 -13.83
CA PRO A 123 6.13 -49.76 -12.65
C PRO A 123 5.16 -48.62 -12.34
N GLY A 124 4.65 -48.58 -11.11
CA GLY A 124 3.85 -47.46 -10.63
C GLY A 124 4.68 -46.16 -10.59
N PRO A 125 4.04 -44.98 -10.64
CA PRO A 125 4.73 -43.72 -10.47
C PRO A 125 5.49 -43.74 -9.15
N THR A 126 6.78 -43.45 -9.22
CA THR A 126 7.63 -43.25 -8.04
C THR A 126 6.96 -42.20 -7.16
N PRO A 127 6.78 -42.43 -5.85
CA PRO A 127 6.29 -41.39 -4.96
C PRO A 127 7.20 -40.17 -5.12
N SER A 128 6.60 -39.02 -5.42
CA SER A 128 7.27 -37.73 -5.38
C SER A 128 7.99 -37.62 -4.03
N PRO A 129 9.26 -37.21 -3.98
CA PRO A 129 9.97 -37.09 -2.72
C PRO A 129 9.15 -36.22 -1.76
N GLU A 130 8.87 -36.79 -0.60
CA GLU A 130 8.32 -36.07 0.55
C GLU A 130 9.18 -34.81 0.75
N PRO A 131 8.58 -33.61 0.88
CA PRO A 131 9.34 -32.39 1.02
C PRO A 131 10.28 -32.57 2.20
N THR A 132 11.59 -32.50 1.93
CA THR A 132 12.59 -32.41 2.99
C THR A 132 12.13 -31.27 3.90
N PRO A 133 12.06 -31.46 5.23
CA PRO A 133 11.71 -30.36 6.13
C PRO A 133 12.69 -29.23 5.82
N SER A 134 12.16 -28.18 5.17
CA SER A 134 12.90 -26.95 4.94
C SER A 134 13.37 -26.52 6.32
N ALA A 135 14.66 -26.23 6.46
CA ALA A 135 15.16 -25.59 7.66
C ALA A 135 14.20 -24.44 7.98
N GLU A 136 13.66 -24.47 9.19
CA GLU A 136 12.79 -23.42 9.71
C GLU A 136 13.51 -22.09 9.42
N PRO A 137 12.93 -21.18 8.63
CA PRO A 137 13.63 -19.97 8.24
C PRO A 137 13.94 -19.21 9.52
N THR A 138 15.21 -19.22 9.93
CA THR A 138 15.69 -18.38 11.01
C THR A 138 15.50 -16.96 10.50
N VAL A 139 14.50 -16.26 11.04
CA VAL A 139 14.18 -14.88 10.66
C VAL A 139 15.43 -14.06 10.92
N ALA A 140 16.09 -13.60 9.86
CA ALA A 140 17.24 -12.74 10.02
C ALA A 140 16.78 -11.48 10.77
N PRO A 141 17.44 -11.08 11.87
CA PRO A 141 16.97 -9.94 12.64
C PRO A 141 17.07 -8.68 11.76
N LEU A 142 15.97 -7.94 11.66
CA LEU A 142 15.96 -6.65 10.97
C LEU A 142 16.77 -5.66 11.81
N GLN A 143 17.88 -5.17 11.25
CA GLN A 143 18.81 -4.29 11.93
C GLN A 143 19.33 -3.21 10.98
N PRO A 144 19.60 -2.00 11.48
CA PRO A 144 20.17 -0.94 10.67
C PRO A 144 21.61 -1.28 10.24
N ASP A 145 21.94 -0.95 8.99
CA ASP A 145 23.31 -1.00 8.49
C ASP A 145 24.07 0.24 8.95
N THR A 146 25.09 0.06 9.78
CA THR A 146 25.93 1.16 10.30
C THR A 146 27.34 1.15 9.72
N THR A 147 27.58 0.29 8.73
CA THR A 147 28.89 0.19 8.10
C THR A 147 29.07 1.27 7.03
N ALA A 148 30.32 1.54 6.69
CA ALA A 148 30.68 2.57 5.73
C ALA A 148 30.16 2.24 4.32
N ASP A 149 29.71 3.27 3.61
CA ASP A 149 29.29 3.14 2.22
C ASP A 149 30.49 2.98 1.26
N PRO A 150 30.30 2.26 0.16
CA PRO A 150 31.27 2.29 -0.94
C PRO A 150 31.31 3.67 -1.59
N SER A 151 32.44 3.99 -2.23
CA SER A 151 32.53 5.14 -3.12
C SER A 151 31.58 4.98 -4.30
N LEU A 152 30.88 6.05 -4.65
CA LEU A 152 29.97 6.08 -5.78
C LEU A 152 30.62 6.76 -6.99
N PRO A 153 30.35 6.28 -8.23
CA PRO A 153 30.83 6.94 -9.44
C PRO A 153 30.32 8.37 -9.58
N LEU A 154 31.14 9.24 -10.18
CA LEU A 154 30.83 10.62 -10.49
C LEU A 154 30.57 10.81 -12.00
N PRO A 155 29.87 11.89 -12.41
CA PRO A 155 29.71 12.20 -13.82
C PRO A 155 31.06 12.31 -14.54
N GLY A 156 31.23 11.52 -15.61
CA GLY A 156 32.46 11.43 -16.39
C GLY A 156 33.26 10.14 -16.15
N ASP A 157 32.97 9.42 -15.06
CA ASP A 157 33.52 8.09 -14.84
C ASP A 157 32.95 7.09 -15.85
N SER A 158 33.75 6.09 -16.25
CA SER A 158 33.37 5.14 -17.30
C SER A 158 32.18 4.24 -16.93
N ASP A 159 31.92 4.08 -15.64
CA ASP A 159 30.86 3.24 -15.06
C ASP A 159 29.64 4.06 -14.58
N TYR A 160 29.64 5.39 -14.74
CA TYR A 160 28.52 6.25 -14.30
C TYR A 160 27.18 5.89 -14.96
N ALA A 161 27.19 5.51 -16.25
CA ALA A 161 25.96 5.08 -16.94
C ALA A 161 25.38 3.78 -16.33
N ALA A 162 26.25 2.86 -15.89
CA ALA A 162 25.81 1.65 -15.18
C ALA A 162 25.21 2.02 -13.81
N ALA A 163 25.82 2.97 -13.10
CA ALA A 163 25.30 3.48 -11.84
C ALA A 163 23.91 4.14 -11.99
N GLN A 164 23.69 4.95 -13.03
CA GLN A 164 22.38 5.53 -13.34
C GLN A 164 21.32 4.45 -13.61
N SER A 165 21.66 3.45 -14.43
CA SER A 165 20.75 2.34 -14.74
C SER A 165 20.42 1.50 -13.49
N ALA A 166 21.42 1.21 -12.66
CA ALA A 166 21.24 0.47 -11.41
C ALA A 166 20.40 1.26 -10.39
N ALA A 167 20.68 2.55 -10.20
CA ALA A 167 19.92 3.40 -9.28
C ALA A 167 18.45 3.51 -9.69
N ARG A 168 18.16 3.62 -11.00
CA ARG A 168 16.78 3.65 -11.50
C ARG A 168 16.06 2.31 -11.28
N LEU A 169 16.72 1.19 -11.57
CA LEU A 169 16.18 -0.13 -11.27
C LEU A 169 15.81 -0.25 -9.79
N LEU A 170 16.73 0.14 -8.90
CA LEU A 170 16.53 0.03 -7.46
C LEU A 170 15.42 0.95 -6.96
N ASP A 171 15.34 2.18 -7.46
CA ASP A 171 14.24 3.09 -7.09
C ASP A 171 12.86 2.52 -7.49
N GLN A 172 12.75 1.87 -8.66
CA GLN A 172 11.51 1.22 -9.12
C GLN A 172 11.22 -0.12 -8.40
N ALA A 173 12.26 -0.92 -8.13
CA ALA A 173 12.13 -2.31 -7.70
C ALA A 173 12.25 -2.53 -6.18
N THR A 174 12.63 -1.51 -5.43
CA THR A 174 12.84 -1.58 -3.98
C THR A 174 12.07 -0.45 -3.28
N PHE A 175 12.24 -0.34 -1.97
CA PHE A 175 11.76 0.81 -1.21
C PHE A 175 12.74 2.00 -1.22
N GLY A 176 13.86 1.90 -1.93
CA GLY A 176 14.89 2.94 -2.00
C GLY A 176 16.29 2.40 -2.25
N THR A 177 17.09 3.18 -2.96
CA THR A 177 18.48 2.85 -3.31
C THR A 177 19.42 3.10 -2.14
N THR A 178 20.33 2.17 -1.84
CA THR A 178 21.46 2.40 -0.94
C THR A 178 22.76 2.39 -1.74
N ALA A 179 23.83 3.01 -1.24
CA ALA A 179 25.10 3.01 -1.95
C ALA A 179 25.63 1.58 -2.21
N LYS A 180 25.43 0.67 -1.25
CA LYS A 180 25.84 -0.74 -1.39
C LYS A 180 25.03 -1.50 -2.42
N THR A 181 23.70 -1.39 -2.38
CA THR A 181 22.85 -2.12 -3.33
C THR A 181 23.04 -1.57 -4.74
N LEU A 182 23.31 -0.27 -4.88
CA LEU A 182 23.68 0.37 -6.14
C LEU A 182 24.94 -0.25 -6.73
N VAL A 183 26.05 -0.24 -5.99
CA VAL A 183 27.33 -0.79 -6.49
C VAL A 183 27.20 -2.28 -6.81
N ALA A 184 26.53 -3.05 -5.96
CA ALA A 184 26.28 -4.47 -6.22
C ALA A 184 25.42 -4.71 -7.48
N ALA A 185 24.46 -3.83 -7.77
CA ALA A 185 23.61 -3.93 -8.95
C ALA A 185 24.31 -3.49 -10.26
N MET A 186 25.31 -2.61 -10.19
CA MET A 186 26.11 -2.20 -11.36
C MET A 186 26.84 -3.39 -12.01
N GLU A 187 27.17 -4.42 -11.22
CA GLU A 187 27.90 -5.60 -11.68
C GLU A 187 26.98 -6.65 -12.36
N LYS A 188 25.68 -6.35 -12.50
CA LYS A 188 24.65 -7.31 -12.90
C LYS A 188 23.79 -6.75 -14.02
N SER A 189 23.29 -7.64 -14.87
CA SER A 189 22.14 -7.31 -15.71
C SER A 189 20.87 -7.19 -14.85
N ARG A 190 19.86 -6.46 -15.36
CA ARG A 190 18.54 -6.33 -14.71
C ARG A 190 17.92 -7.70 -14.44
N GLU A 191 18.04 -8.63 -15.39
CA GLU A 191 17.52 -9.99 -15.22
C GLU A 191 18.23 -10.78 -14.12
N GLN A 192 19.56 -10.75 -14.08
CA GLN A 192 20.33 -11.41 -13.00
C GLN A 192 19.97 -10.84 -11.62
N TRP A 193 19.83 -9.53 -11.49
CA TRP A 193 19.42 -8.90 -10.24
C TRP A 193 18.00 -9.34 -9.82
N LEU A 194 17.05 -9.41 -10.76
CA LEU A 194 15.69 -9.88 -10.49
C LEU A 194 15.70 -11.36 -10.04
N ASP A 195 16.45 -12.22 -10.72
CA ASP A 195 16.53 -13.64 -10.39
C ASP A 195 17.11 -13.87 -8.99
N GLU A 196 18.12 -13.09 -8.59
CA GLU A 196 18.66 -13.12 -7.23
C GLU A 196 17.64 -12.65 -6.18
N GLN A 197 16.93 -11.55 -6.45
CA GLN A 197 15.90 -11.05 -5.54
C GLN A 197 14.74 -12.02 -5.37
N VAL A 198 14.34 -12.72 -6.44
CA VAL A 198 13.32 -13.77 -6.38
C VAL A 198 13.77 -14.94 -5.50
N ALA A 199 15.06 -15.26 -5.51
CA ALA A 199 15.64 -16.35 -4.73
C ALA A 199 15.85 -16.03 -3.25
N LEU A 200 15.77 -14.76 -2.84
CA LEU A 200 15.92 -14.39 -1.43
C LEU A 200 14.79 -14.96 -0.57
N PRO A 201 15.12 -15.44 0.65
CA PRO A 201 14.12 -15.86 1.61
C PRO A 201 13.23 -14.69 2.00
N GLN A 202 11.95 -14.96 2.22
CA GLN A 202 10.98 -13.96 2.62
C GLN A 202 11.25 -13.45 4.03
N THR A 203 11.20 -12.13 4.21
CA THR A 203 11.04 -11.51 5.53
C THR A 203 9.57 -11.65 5.96
N LEU A 204 9.32 -12.40 7.04
CA LEU A 204 7.98 -12.68 7.55
C LEU A 204 7.59 -11.70 8.67
N HIS A 205 6.49 -10.99 8.50
CA HIS A 205 5.97 -9.99 9.42
C HIS A 205 5.31 -10.59 10.66
N LEU A 206 4.53 -11.67 10.50
CA LEU A 206 3.83 -12.29 11.63
C LEU A 206 4.80 -12.87 12.69
N PRO A 207 5.85 -13.64 12.32
CA PRO A 207 6.83 -14.11 13.29
C PRO A 207 7.58 -12.97 13.99
N LEU A 208 7.94 -11.91 13.26
CA LEU A 208 8.55 -10.71 13.84
C LEU A 208 7.62 -10.03 14.85
N LEU A 209 6.32 -9.99 14.56
CA LEU A 209 5.32 -9.44 15.46
C LEU A 209 5.14 -10.31 16.70
N ASP A 210 5.02 -11.62 16.54
CA ASP A 210 4.86 -12.55 17.67
C ASP A 210 6.09 -12.53 18.60
N GLU A 211 7.30 -12.44 18.05
CA GLU A 211 8.53 -12.22 18.82
C GLU A 211 8.47 -10.88 19.58
N ARG A 212 8.12 -9.79 18.88
CA ARG A 212 8.01 -8.45 19.47
C ARG A 212 6.99 -8.38 20.60
N LEU A 213 5.82 -9.00 20.42
CA LEU A 213 4.77 -9.05 21.44
C LEU A 213 5.26 -9.79 22.68
N THR A 214 5.97 -10.90 22.50
CA THR A 214 6.61 -11.63 23.59
C THR A 214 7.66 -10.78 24.32
N GLU A 215 8.52 -10.07 23.60
CA GLU A 215 9.54 -9.15 24.16
C GLU A 215 8.92 -8.08 25.07
N ILE A 216 7.77 -7.53 24.68
CA ILE A 216 7.07 -6.48 25.44
C ILE A 216 6.11 -7.03 26.50
N GLY A 217 6.09 -8.35 26.71
CA GLY A 217 5.30 -9.03 27.75
C GLY A 217 3.84 -9.29 27.39
N PHE A 218 3.48 -9.23 26.11
CA PHE A 218 2.16 -9.61 25.61
C PHE A 218 2.16 -11.07 25.19
N GLU A 219 1.03 -11.74 25.36
CA GLU A 219 0.79 -13.04 24.74
C GLU A 219 0.47 -12.80 23.26
N PRO A 220 1.23 -13.36 22.30
CA PRO A 220 0.98 -13.07 20.88
C PRO A 220 -0.43 -13.47 20.45
N ALA A 221 -0.84 -14.71 20.72
CA ALA A 221 -2.13 -15.27 20.32
C ALA A 221 -2.99 -15.67 21.54
N PRO A 222 -3.53 -14.70 22.30
CA PRO A 222 -4.34 -15.00 23.47
C PRO A 222 -5.67 -15.67 23.09
N GLU A 223 -6.31 -16.35 24.05
CA GLU A 223 -7.66 -16.93 23.86
C GLU A 223 -8.75 -15.84 23.69
N VAL A 224 -8.54 -14.70 24.34
CA VAL A 224 -9.35 -13.48 24.20
C VAL A 224 -8.39 -12.30 24.10
N GLU A 225 -8.37 -11.63 22.95
CA GLU A 225 -7.62 -10.38 22.81
C GLU A 225 -8.31 -9.25 23.59
N LYS A 226 -7.51 -8.44 24.30
CA LYS A 226 -8.05 -7.33 25.08
C LYS A 226 -8.03 -6.05 24.26
N ASP A 227 -9.15 -5.33 24.25
CA ASP A 227 -9.31 -4.09 23.50
C ASP A 227 -8.28 -3.01 23.89
N ASP A 228 -7.80 -3.00 25.14
CA ASP A 228 -6.80 -2.05 25.62
C ASP A 228 -5.38 -2.34 25.09
N GLU A 229 -5.13 -3.53 24.53
CA GLU A 229 -3.85 -3.90 23.91
C GLU A 229 -3.79 -3.55 22.41
N GLY A 230 -4.93 -3.43 21.72
CA GLY A 230 -5.00 -3.33 20.25
C GLY A 230 -4.17 -2.20 19.65
N TRP A 231 -4.18 -1.02 20.27
CA TRP A 231 -3.37 0.11 19.83
C TRP A 231 -1.87 -0.18 19.88
N VAL A 232 -1.40 -0.82 20.94
CA VAL A 232 0.02 -1.15 21.14
C VAL A 232 0.44 -2.20 20.10
N ARG A 233 -0.41 -3.20 19.86
CA ARG A 233 -0.18 -4.25 18.88
C ARG A 233 -0.06 -3.69 17.47
N ASP A 234 -0.95 -2.77 17.08
CA ASP A 234 -0.87 -2.15 15.75
C ASP A 234 0.37 -1.24 15.61
N ILE A 235 0.85 -0.62 16.69
CA ILE A 235 2.13 0.12 16.65
C ILE A 235 3.25 -0.82 16.28
N GLN A 236 3.38 -1.94 16.98
CA GLN A 236 4.47 -2.89 16.74
C GLN A 236 4.38 -3.47 15.33
N ARG A 237 3.17 -3.80 14.86
CA ARG A 237 2.93 -4.25 13.48
C ARG A 237 3.33 -3.20 12.44
N SER A 238 3.04 -1.93 12.71
CA SER A 238 3.42 -0.81 11.84
C SER A 238 4.93 -0.60 11.80
N ASP A 239 5.60 -0.66 12.95
CA ASP A 239 7.06 -0.55 13.06
C ASP A 239 7.72 -1.65 12.22
N ILE A 240 7.25 -2.89 12.34
CA ILE A 240 7.77 -4.03 11.56
C ILE A 240 7.62 -3.79 10.05
N TRP A 241 6.53 -3.19 9.58
CA TRP A 241 6.39 -2.89 8.15
C TRP A 241 7.49 -1.92 7.68
N TRP A 242 7.77 -0.86 8.46
CA TRP A 242 8.83 0.08 8.15
C TRP A 242 10.22 -0.55 8.24
N GLU A 243 10.47 -1.37 9.27
CA GLU A 243 11.71 -2.12 9.46
C GLU A 243 11.96 -3.09 8.31
N SER A 244 10.94 -3.82 7.84
CA SER A 244 11.06 -4.70 6.68
C SER A 244 11.35 -3.92 5.40
N ALA A 245 10.68 -2.79 5.18
CA ALA A 245 10.91 -1.94 4.03
C ALA A 245 12.34 -1.36 4.01
N VAL A 246 12.85 -0.90 5.16
CA VAL A 246 14.14 -0.20 5.24
C VAL A 246 15.34 -1.12 5.48
N TRP A 247 15.20 -2.16 6.30
CA TRP A 247 16.30 -3.06 6.69
C TRP A 247 16.23 -4.44 6.03
N GLY A 248 15.06 -4.84 5.51
CA GLY A 248 14.87 -6.12 4.84
C GLY A 248 15.67 -6.25 3.54
N GLN A 249 16.03 -7.49 3.19
CA GLN A 249 16.88 -7.80 2.03
C GLN A 249 16.08 -8.21 0.78
N ASP A 250 14.92 -8.84 0.97
CA ASP A 250 14.00 -9.31 -0.08
C ASP A 250 13.16 -8.17 -0.68
N GLN A 251 13.84 -7.08 -1.06
CA GLN A 251 13.24 -5.81 -1.43
C GLN A 251 12.22 -5.92 -2.56
N LEU A 252 12.52 -6.70 -3.61
CA LEU A 252 11.57 -6.91 -4.71
C LEU A 252 10.29 -7.59 -4.22
N ARG A 253 10.41 -8.62 -3.38
CA ARG A 253 9.27 -9.37 -2.84
C ARG A 253 8.37 -8.46 -2.03
N GLN A 254 8.94 -7.67 -1.13
CA GLN A 254 8.21 -6.73 -0.30
C GLN A 254 7.59 -5.59 -1.12
N ARG A 255 8.28 -5.12 -2.17
CA ARG A 255 7.76 -4.09 -3.09
C ARG A 255 6.57 -4.58 -3.91
N VAL A 256 6.61 -5.83 -4.36
CA VAL A 256 5.49 -6.50 -5.05
C VAL A 256 4.35 -6.77 -4.08
N ALA A 257 4.61 -7.25 -2.87
CA ALA A 257 3.59 -7.44 -1.84
C ALA A 257 2.85 -6.12 -1.53
N TYR A 258 3.58 -5.01 -1.43
CA TYR A 258 2.98 -3.68 -1.27
C TYR A 258 2.16 -3.22 -2.50
N ALA A 259 2.57 -3.58 -3.72
CA ALA A 259 1.74 -3.33 -4.90
C ALA A 259 0.45 -4.17 -4.89
N LEU A 260 0.55 -5.43 -4.47
CA LEU A 260 -0.59 -6.34 -4.32
C LEU A 260 -1.54 -5.90 -3.21
N SER A 261 -1.05 -5.38 -2.08
CA SER A 261 -1.89 -4.88 -0.99
C SER A 261 -2.73 -3.67 -1.41
N GLN A 262 -2.34 -3.01 -2.51
CA GLN A 262 -3.02 -1.88 -3.11
C GLN A 262 -4.02 -2.29 -4.21
N ILE A 263 -4.09 -3.58 -4.54
CA ILE A 263 -5.08 -4.20 -5.44
C ILE A 263 -6.05 -5.04 -4.61
N LEU A 264 -5.51 -5.89 -3.72
CA LEU A 264 -6.22 -6.79 -2.82
C LEU A 264 -6.31 -6.11 -1.44
N VAL A 265 -7.22 -5.14 -1.33
CA VAL A 265 -7.23 -4.16 -0.23
C VAL A 265 -7.90 -4.72 1.03
N ILE A 266 -7.20 -4.62 2.15
CA ILE A 266 -7.77 -4.62 3.51
C ILE A 266 -7.34 -3.34 4.24
N SER A 267 -8.04 -2.97 5.31
CA SER A 267 -7.66 -1.78 6.07
C SER A 267 -7.99 -1.82 7.57
N ASN A 268 -7.01 -1.47 8.39
CA ASN A 268 -7.16 -1.25 9.83
C ASN A 268 -7.76 0.12 10.21
N VAL A 269 -8.15 0.93 9.22
CA VAL A 269 -9.04 2.08 9.47
C VAL A 269 -10.47 1.61 9.69
N SER A 270 -10.84 0.46 9.14
CA SER A 270 -12.14 -0.14 9.41
C SER A 270 -12.20 -0.64 10.84
N ASP A 271 -13.29 -0.33 11.53
CA ASP A 271 -13.54 -0.77 12.91
C ASP A 271 -13.46 -2.30 13.03
N VAL A 272 -13.82 -3.04 11.97
CA VAL A 272 -13.80 -4.51 11.98
C VAL A 272 -12.39 -5.10 12.06
N LEU A 273 -11.35 -4.38 11.63
CA LEU A 273 -9.96 -4.86 11.61
C LEU A 273 -9.03 -4.08 12.56
N TYR A 274 -9.59 -3.22 13.41
CA TYR A 274 -8.80 -2.30 14.24
C TYR A 274 -7.85 -3.05 15.20
N ASN A 275 -8.30 -4.18 15.77
CA ASN A 275 -7.52 -4.98 16.71
C ASN A 275 -6.74 -6.14 16.05
N ASP A 276 -7.02 -6.49 14.79
CA ASP A 276 -6.51 -7.70 14.14
C ASP A 276 -5.07 -7.57 13.59
N SER A 277 -4.16 -7.11 14.45
CA SER A 277 -2.79 -6.79 14.07
C SER A 277 -2.02 -8.01 13.55
N ARG A 278 -2.30 -9.20 14.10
CA ARG A 278 -1.67 -10.45 13.65
C ARG A 278 -2.24 -10.90 12.32
N GLY A 279 -3.55 -10.76 12.14
CA GLY A 279 -4.22 -11.03 10.85
C GLY A 279 -3.68 -10.16 9.72
N ILE A 280 -3.42 -8.87 9.98
CA ILE A 280 -2.83 -7.97 8.97
C ILE A 280 -1.37 -8.33 8.69
N ALA A 281 -0.58 -8.70 9.71
CA ALA A 281 0.79 -9.17 9.51
C ALA A 281 0.81 -10.46 8.67
N ASN A 282 -0.10 -11.40 8.96
CA ASN A 282 -0.29 -12.62 8.19
C ASN A 282 -0.75 -12.35 6.76
N TYR A 283 -1.65 -11.40 6.56
CA TYR A 283 -2.11 -11.00 5.23
C TYR A 283 -0.95 -10.48 4.38
N HIS A 284 -0.08 -9.64 4.96
CA HIS A 284 1.14 -9.20 4.29
C HIS A 284 2.05 -10.37 3.92
N ASP A 285 2.21 -11.34 4.82
CA ASP A 285 3.02 -12.54 4.56
C ASP A 285 2.46 -13.40 3.43
N ILE A 286 1.13 -13.52 3.32
CA ILE A 286 0.46 -14.18 2.19
C ILE A 286 0.79 -13.43 0.89
N LEU A 287 0.65 -12.10 0.85
CA LEU A 287 0.96 -11.32 -0.35
C LEU A 287 2.43 -11.47 -0.77
N ALA A 288 3.37 -11.47 0.19
CA ALA A 288 4.80 -11.63 -0.08
C ALA A 288 5.19 -13.07 -0.48
N ALA A 289 4.52 -14.09 0.07
CA ALA A 289 4.71 -15.48 -0.34
C ALA A 289 4.26 -15.68 -1.79
N HIS A 290 3.15 -15.07 -2.17
CA HIS A 290 2.58 -15.15 -3.51
C HIS A 290 3.14 -14.12 -4.50
N ALA A 291 4.03 -13.22 -4.10
CA ALA A 291 4.61 -12.19 -4.97
C ALA A 291 5.25 -12.75 -6.25
N PHE A 292 5.73 -13.99 -6.21
CA PHE A 292 6.30 -14.73 -7.35
C PHE A 292 5.62 -16.09 -7.58
N GLY A 293 4.41 -16.29 -7.03
CA GLY A 293 3.62 -17.51 -7.17
C GLY A 293 2.59 -17.42 -8.30
N ASN A 294 1.51 -18.20 -8.21
CA ASN A 294 0.42 -18.14 -9.17
C ASN A 294 -0.73 -17.23 -8.68
N TYR A 295 -1.26 -16.37 -9.55
CA TYR A 295 -2.33 -15.43 -9.20
C TYR A 295 -3.65 -16.14 -8.81
N ARG A 296 -3.94 -17.33 -9.37
CA ARG A 296 -5.13 -18.11 -8.99
C ARG A 296 -5.04 -18.62 -7.55
N ASP A 297 -3.84 -19.00 -7.11
CA ASP A 297 -3.60 -19.43 -5.74
C ASP A 297 -3.66 -18.25 -4.78
N LEU A 298 -3.09 -17.10 -5.17
CA LEU A 298 -3.19 -15.85 -4.42
C LEU A 298 -4.66 -15.44 -4.23
N LEU A 299 -5.47 -15.50 -5.29
CA LEU A 299 -6.88 -15.13 -5.23
C LEU A 299 -7.62 -16.00 -4.20
N LYS A 300 -7.38 -17.32 -4.20
CA LYS A 300 -7.97 -18.24 -3.20
C LYS A 300 -7.47 -17.98 -1.78
N ALA A 301 -6.16 -17.75 -1.61
CA ALA A 301 -5.58 -17.44 -0.31
C ALA A 301 -6.20 -16.18 0.29
N VAL A 302 -6.42 -15.15 -0.53
CA VAL A 302 -7.11 -13.92 -0.13
C VAL A 302 -8.59 -14.15 0.13
N THR A 303 -9.30 -14.91 -0.73
CA THR A 303 -10.72 -15.26 -0.51
C THR A 303 -10.97 -15.90 0.85
N LEU A 304 -10.08 -16.80 1.27
CA LEU A 304 -10.24 -17.55 2.52
C LEU A 304 -9.54 -16.88 3.70
N ASN A 305 -8.85 -15.76 3.52
CA ASN A 305 -8.22 -15.06 4.62
C ASN A 305 -9.29 -14.36 5.49
N PRO A 306 -9.26 -14.52 6.83
CA PRO A 306 -10.28 -13.95 7.72
C PRO A 306 -10.33 -12.42 7.70
N MET A 307 -9.21 -11.72 7.47
CA MET A 307 -9.21 -10.25 7.36
C MET A 307 -9.99 -9.78 6.15
N MET A 308 -9.78 -10.43 5.00
CA MET A 308 -10.57 -10.15 3.79
C MET A 308 -12.04 -10.53 4.00
N GLY A 309 -12.27 -11.67 4.66
CA GLY A 309 -13.59 -12.17 4.97
C GLY A 309 -14.41 -11.21 5.84
N GLU A 310 -13.83 -10.65 6.89
CA GLU A 310 -14.45 -9.63 7.73
C GLU A 310 -14.61 -8.30 6.97
N TYR A 311 -13.54 -7.83 6.31
CA TYR A 311 -13.52 -6.54 5.62
C TYR A 311 -14.59 -6.42 4.52
N LEU A 312 -14.89 -7.53 3.84
CA LEU A 312 -15.88 -7.60 2.77
C LEU A 312 -17.09 -8.46 3.08
N SER A 313 -17.35 -8.71 4.38
CA SER A 313 -18.59 -9.34 4.87
C SER A 313 -18.88 -10.73 4.30
N MET A 314 -17.83 -11.50 3.98
CA MET A 314 -17.93 -12.93 3.65
C MET A 314 -18.00 -13.80 4.90
N VAL A 315 -17.36 -13.37 6.00
CA VAL A 315 -17.56 -14.02 7.31
C VAL A 315 -19.04 -13.94 7.67
N ARG A 316 -19.61 -15.08 8.09
CA ARG A 316 -21.03 -15.22 8.46
C ARG A 316 -22.02 -14.93 7.33
N ASN A 317 -21.58 -14.95 6.07
CA ASN A 317 -22.48 -14.84 4.93
C ASN A 317 -23.37 -16.09 4.86
N GLU A 318 -24.68 -15.94 5.02
CA GLU A 318 -25.63 -17.04 5.02
C GLU A 318 -26.29 -17.24 3.64
N LYS A 319 -26.59 -18.50 3.30
CA LYS A 319 -27.51 -18.82 2.22
C LYS A 319 -28.87 -18.15 2.41
N ALA A 320 -29.58 -17.97 1.31
CA ALA A 320 -30.90 -17.33 1.33
C ALA A 320 -31.88 -18.08 2.26
N ASP A 321 -32.62 -17.32 3.05
CA ASP A 321 -33.72 -17.81 3.88
C ASP A 321 -34.89 -16.82 3.80
N ALA A 322 -35.93 -17.21 3.08
CA ALA A 322 -37.09 -16.36 2.85
C ALA A 322 -37.89 -16.06 4.14
N GLN A 323 -37.90 -16.98 5.11
CA GLN A 323 -38.65 -16.79 6.36
C GLN A 323 -37.93 -15.80 7.28
N ARG A 324 -36.59 -15.85 7.32
CA ARG A 324 -35.76 -14.90 8.07
C ARG A 324 -35.45 -13.61 7.29
N ASN A 325 -35.91 -13.50 6.04
CA ASN A 325 -35.59 -12.41 5.11
C ASN A 325 -34.07 -12.22 4.93
N ILE A 326 -33.34 -13.32 4.83
CA ILE A 326 -31.90 -13.33 4.60
C ILE A 326 -31.62 -13.53 3.13
N ARG A 327 -30.66 -12.77 2.63
CA ARG A 327 -30.11 -12.87 1.29
C ARG A 327 -28.59 -12.98 1.43
N PRO A 328 -27.92 -13.77 0.59
CA PRO A 328 -26.46 -13.80 0.55
C PRO A 328 -25.90 -12.40 0.38
N ASP A 329 -24.86 -12.07 1.14
CA ASP A 329 -24.13 -10.81 1.04
C ASP A 329 -23.39 -10.73 -0.30
N GLU A 330 -23.59 -9.63 -1.01
CA GLU A 330 -23.06 -9.40 -2.36
C GLU A 330 -21.71 -8.67 -2.37
N ASN A 331 -21.21 -8.20 -1.22
CA ASN A 331 -20.05 -7.31 -1.14
C ASN A 331 -18.78 -8.01 -1.66
N TYR A 332 -18.35 -9.11 -1.03
CA TYR A 332 -17.19 -9.86 -1.53
C TYR A 332 -17.34 -10.33 -2.99
N ALA A 333 -18.54 -10.78 -3.38
CA ALA A 333 -18.82 -11.20 -4.76
C ALA A 333 -18.62 -10.07 -5.78
N ARG A 334 -18.99 -8.84 -5.42
CA ARG A 334 -18.77 -7.66 -6.26
C ARG A 334 -17.29 -7.30 -6.32
N GLU A 335 -16.63 -7.25 -5.18
CA GLU A 335 -15.23 -6.80 -5.10
C GLU A 335 -14.24 -7.80 -5.74
N VAL A 336 -14.47 -9.10 -5.59
CA VAL A 336 -13.62 -10.12 -6.22
C VAL A 336 -13.68 -10.04 -7.75
N MET A 337 -14.84 -9.70 -8.32
CA MET A 337 -14.97 -9.45 -9.76
C MET A 337 -14.38 -8.09 -10.16
N GLN A 338 -14.79 -7.02 -9.49
CA GLN A 338 -14.54 -5.66 -9.98
C GLN A 338 -13.16 -5.10 -9.64
N LEU A 339 -12.58 -5.49 -8.50
CA LEU A 339 -11.29 -4.95 -8.03
C LEU A 339 -10.18 -5.98 -8.14
N PHE A 340 -10.47 -7.25 -7.88
CA PHE A 340 -9.43 -8.27 -7.70
C PHE A 340 -9.21 -9.18 -8.92
N SER A 341 -10.08 -9.12 -9.93
CA SER A 341 -9.93 -10.00 -11.10
C SER A 341 -10.28 -9.35 -12.43
N ILE A 342 -11.54 -9.07 -12.71
CA ILE A 342 -12.02 -8.82 -14.07
C ILE A 342 -12.50 -7.40 -14.30
N GLY A 343 -12.41 -6.47 -13.35
CA GLY A 343 -12.79 -5.08 -13.58
C GLY A 343 -14.28 -4.89 -13.89
N LEU A 344 -14.68 -3.64 -14.20
CA LEU A 344 -16.06 -3.27 -14.53
C LEU A 344 -16.39 -3.34 -16.02
N VAL A 345 -15.38 -3.28 -16.88
CA VAL A 345 -15.53 -3.22 -18.35
C VAL A 345 -14.61 -4.23 -19.02
N GLN A 346 -15.08 -4.82 -20.10
CA GLN A 346 -14.30 -5.74 -20.90
C GLN A 346 -13.14 -4.99 -21.57
N LEU A 347 -11.99 -5.63 -21.63
CA LEU A 347 -10.73 -5.08 -22.14
C LEU A 347 -10.22 -5.97 -23.27
N ASN A 348 -9.61 -5.31 -24.25
CA ASN A 348 -8.68 -5.97 -25.16
C ASN A 348 -7.40 -6.34 -24.39
N ILE A 349 -6.54 -7.17 -25.00
CA ILE A 349 -5.29 -7.63 -24.38
C ILE A 349 -4.34 -6.46 -24.02
N ASP A 350 -4.47 -5.34 -24.75
CA ASP A 350 -3.72 -4.10 -24.55
C ASP A 350 -4.27 -3.20 -23.44
N GLY A 351 -5.33 -3.65 -22.74
CA GLY A 351 -5.97 -2.90 -21.65
C GLY A 351 -6.86 -1.74 -22.09
N SER A 352 -7.12 -1.58 -23.39
CA SER A 352 -8.14 -0.67 -23.92
C SER A 352 -9.54 -1.28 -23.75
N PRO A 353 -10.59 -0.46 -23.50
CA PRO A 353 -11.94 -0.96 -23.34
C PRO A 353 -12.48 -1.55 -24.66
N VAL A 354 -13.16 -2.68 -24.58
CA VAL A 354 -14.01 -3.18 -25.66
C VAL A 354 -15.24 -2.28 -25.75
N LEU A 355 -15.50 -1.77 -26.95
CA LEU A 355 -16.62 -0.87 -27.22
C LEU A 355 -17.71 -1.58 -28.01
N ASP A 356 -18.97 -1.28 -27.69
CA ASP A 356 -20.12 -1.72 -28.48
C ASP A 356 -20.28 -0.89 -29.78
N ASN A 357 -21.34 -1.18 -30.53
CA ASN A 357 -21.65 -0.47 -31.78
C ASN A 357 -21.97 1.03 -31.56
N GLN A 358 -22.23 1.45 -30.31
CA GLN A 358 -22.51 2.80 -29.88
C GLN A 358 -21.28 3.48 -29.24
N GLN A 359 -20.10 2.87 -29.36
CA GLN A 359 -18.85 3.35 -28.78
C GLN A 359 -18.89 3.46 -27.24
N GLN A 360 -19.71 2.64 -26.58
CA GLN A 360 -19.76 2.55 -25.12
C GLN A 360 -18.98 1.33 -24.61
N PRO A 361 -18.28 1.44 -23.47
CA PRO A 361 -17.61 0.29 -22.86
C PRO A 361 -18.61 -0.84 -22.53
N VAL A 362 -18.25 -2.07 -22.89
CA VAL A 362 -19.05 -3.26 -22.60
C VAL A 362 -18.81 -3.70 -21.14
N PRO A 363 -19.84 -3.86 -20.28
CA PRO A 363 -19.66 -4.37 -18.92
C PRO A 363 -19.11 -5.80 -18.88
N THR A 364 -18.31 -6.11 -17.87
CA THR A 364 -17.79 -7.48 -17.62
C THR A 364 -18.80 -8.43 -16.99
N TYR A 365 -19.70 -7.91 -16.16
CA TYR A 365 -20.69 -8.70 -15.42
C TYR A 365 -21.94 -7.87 -15.11
N GLY A 366 -23.04 -8.56 -14.75
CA GLY A 366 -24.31 -7.96 -14.36
C GLY A 366 -24.77 -8.38 -12.96
N GLN A 367 -25.94 -7.89 -12.54
CA GLN A 367 -26.49 -8.18 -11.21
C GLN A 367 -26.72 -9.68 -10.96
N ASP A 368 -27.05 -10.46 -11.99
CA ASP A 368 -27.27 -11.90 -11.86
C ASP A 368 -25.95 -12.64 -11.57
N ASP A 369 -24.83 -12.19 -12.12
CA ASP A 369 -23.50 -12.74 -11.80
C ASP A 369 -23.16 -12.48 -10.33
N ILE A 370 -23.43 -11.25 -9.86
CA ILE A 370 -23.21 -10.87 -8.45
C ILE A 370 -24.02 -11.77 -7.52
N LYS A 371 -25.31 -11.97 -7.80
CA LYS A 371 -26.17 -12.84 -6.98
C LYS A 371 -25.73 -14.29 -6.99
N ASN A 372 -25.35 -14.82 -8.15
CA ASN A 372 -24.89 -16.20 -8.26
C ASN A 372 -23.55 -16.40 -7.54
N LEU A 373 -22.65 -15.45 -7.67
CA LEU A 373 -21.35 -15.50 -7.00
C LEU A 373 -21.48 -15.25 -5.49
N ALA A 374 -22.40 -14.40 -5.04
CA ALA A 374 -22.72 -14.22 -3.62
C ALA A 374 -23.16 -15.53 -2.95
N ARG A 375 -23.93 -16.36 -3.67
CA ARG A 375 -24.33 -17.70 -3.20
C ARG A 375 -23.12 -18.63 -3.01
N VAL A 376 -22.09 -18.52 -3.85
CA VAL A 376 -20.84 -19.30 -3.71
C VAL A 376 -20.16 -19.00 -2.37
N PHE A 377 -20.15 -17.74 -1.97
CA PHE A 377 -19.43 -17.29 -0.78
C PHE A 377 -20.24 -17.40 0.52
N THR A 378 -21.34 -18.19 0.52
CA THR A 378 -22.13 -18.46 1.73
C THR A 378 -21.53 -19.60 2.55
N GLY A 379 -21.73 -19.59 3.86
CA GLY A 379 -21.32 -20.67 4.76
C GLY A 379 -19.85 -20.62 5.18
N TRP A 380 -19.22 -19.45 5.24
CA TRP A 380 -17.82 -19.29 5.66
C TRP A 380 -17.70 -18.49 6.95
N ASN A 381 -16.81 -18.92 7.84
CA ASN A 381 -16.57 -18.27 9.13
C ASN A 381 -15.16 -18.59 9.66
N HIS A 382 -14.75 -17.98 10.77
CA HIS A 382 -13.45 -18.22 11.38
C HIS A 382 -13.19 -19.70 11.66
N ALA A 383 -11.93 -20.13 11.47
CA ALA A 383 -11.54 -21.53 11.62
C ALA A 383 -11.70 -22.08 13.05
N THR A 384 -11.59 -21.20 14.05
CA THR A 384 -11.49 -21.58 15.47
C THR A 384 -12.84 -21.83 16.14
N ILE A 385 -13.95 -21.35 15.58
CA ILE A 385 -15.28 -21.50 16.18
C ILE A 385 -15.91 -22.85 15.83
N ASN A 386 -16.73 -23.44 16.69
CA ASN A 386 -17.40 -24.72 16.43
C ASN A 386 -18.87 -24.57 16.04
N GLN A 387 -19.50 -23.46 16.41
CA GLN A 387 -20.88 -23.15 16.04
C GLN A 387 -20.95 -21.83 15.28
N TRP A 388 -21.90 -21.71 14.36
CA TRP A 388 -22.03 -20.56 13.45
C TRP A 388 -22.15 -19.20 14.16
N TRP A 389 -22.82 -19.18 15.32
CA TRP A 389 -23.12 -17.97 16.09
C TRP A 389 -22.09 -17.67 17.19
N GLU A 390 -20.99 -18.43 17.24
CA GLU A 390 -19.91 -18.15 18.17
C GLU A 390 -19.11 -16.91 17.73
N TRP A 391 -18.64 -16.16 18.72
CA TRP A 391 -17.69 -15.09 18.50
C TRP A 391 -16.28 -15.68 18.43
N ALA A 392 -15.53 -15.31 17.41
CA ALA A 392 -14.11 -15.59 17.36
C ALA A 392 -13.40 -14.60 18.29
N SER A 393 -12.69 -15.11 19.30
CA SER A 393 -11.96 -14.29 20.27
C SER A 393 -10.45 -14.60 20.34
N SER A 394 -10.05 -15.77 19.81
CA SER A 394 -8.66 -16.22 19.86
C SER A 394 -7.84 -15.55 18.78
N GLY A 395 -6.62 -15.11 19.11
CA GLY A 395 -5.69 -14.58 18.11
C GLY A 395 -5.35 -15.57 16.99
N ALA A 396 -5.56 -16.89 17.19
CA ALA A 396 -5.45 -17.86 16.09
C ALA A 396 -6.52 -17.69 15.01
N ALA A 397 -7.68 -17.10 15.35
CA ALA A 397 -8.78 -16.85 14.43
C ALA A 397 -8.44 -15.81 13.34
N GLU A 398 -7.44 -14.95 13.60
CA GLU A 398 -6.99 -13.91 12.66
C GLU A 398 -6.07 -14.45 11.55
N ILE A 399 -5.43 -15.61 11.74
CA ILE A 399 -4.37 -16.10 10.85
C ILE A 399 -4.71 -17.41 10.14
N LEU A 400 -5.69 -18.15 10.65
CA LEU A 400 -6.13 -19.39 10.03
C LEU A 400 -7.14 -19.09 8.91
N PRO A 401 -7.00 -19.72 7.72
CA PRO A 401 -8.00 -19.60 6.67
C PRO A 401 -9.40 -19.94 7.20
N MET A 402 -10.41 -19.17 6.81
CA MET A 402 -11.80 -19.43 7.13
C MET A 402 -12.17 -20.87 6.79
N LYS A 403 -13.10 -21.43 7.56
CA LYS A 403 -13.64 -22.77 7.31
C LYS A 403 -15.10 -22.73 6.92
N ALA A 404 -15.51 -23.77 6.22
CA ALA A 404 -16.89 -23.93 5.80
C ALA A 404 -17.80 -24.45 6.91
N PHE A 405 -19.05 -24.00 6.86
CA PHE A 405 -20.18 -24.47 7.64
C PHE A 405 -21.28 -24.88 6.65
N PRO A 406 -21.29 -26.15 6.17
CA PRO A 406 -22.15 -26.60 5.08
C PRO A 406 -23.64 -26.36 5.30
N ALA A 407 -24.10 -26.36 6.55
CA ALA A 407 -25.50 -26.07 6.89
C ALA A 407 -25.96 -24.67 6.42
N TYR A 408 -25.03 -23.71 6.30
CA TYR A 408 -25.28 -22.31 5.94
C TYR A 408 -24.87 -21.97 4.50
N HIS A 409 -24.37 -22.95 3.74
CA HIS A 409 -23.98 -22.79 2.34
C HIS A 409 -25.14 -23.11 1.38
N ASP A 410 -25.24 -22.34 0.30
CA ASP A 410 -26.19 -22.55 -0.78
C ASP A 410 -25.70 -23.67 -1.73
N THR A 411 -26.40 -24.80 -1.74
CA THR A 411 -26.05 -25.97 -2.56
C THR A 411 -26.72 -25.97 -3.94
N GLY A 412 -27.50 -24.94 -4.29
CA GLY A 412 -28.15 -24.89 -5.60
C GLY A 412 -27.12 -24.64 -6.71
N SER A 413 -27.47 -25.03 -7.94
CA SER A 413 -26.67 -24.68 -9.12
C SER A 413 -26.54 -23.17 -9.29
N LYS A 414 -25.41 -22.72 -9.82
CA LYS A 414 -25.10 -21.30 -10.05
C LYS A 414 -24.67 -21.12 -11.50
N THR A 415 -24.94 -19.97 -12.08
CA THR A 415 -24.49 -19.65 -13.46
C THR A 415 -23.84 -18.28 -13.44
N LEU A 416 -22.60 -18.21 -13.94
CA LEU A 416 -21.84 -16.99 -14.10
C LEU A 416 -21.68 -16.69 -15.59
N PHE A 417 -21.66 -15.41 -15.94
CA PHE A 417 -21.45 -14.88 -17.29
C PHE A 417 -22.38 -15.49 -18.35
N SER A 418 -23.64 -15.77 -17.95
CA SER A 418 -24.71 -16.40 -18.74
C SER A 418 -24.51 -17.87 -19.14
N ASP A 419 -23.28 -18.39 -19.23
CA ASP A 419 -23.01 -19.73 -19.77
C ASP A 419 -22.07 -20.60 -18.91
N LYS A 420 -21.43 -20.06 -17.88
CA LYS A 420 -20.53 -20.82 -17.00
C LYS A 420 -21.31 -21.38 -15.83
N SER A 421 -21.70 -22.65 -15.94
CA SER A 421 -22.46 -23.34 -14.91
C SER A 421 -21.54 -23.93 -13.84
N ILE A 422 -21.91 -23.70 -12.58
CA ILE A 422 -21.40 -24.43 -11.43
C ILE A 422 -22.53 -25.39 -10.98
N PRO A 423 -22.27 -26.72 -10.97
CA PRO A 423 -23.27 -27.73 -10.60
C PRO A 423 -23.85 -27.52 -9.20
N ALA A 424 -25.05 -28.07 -8.97
CA ALA A 424 -25.61 -28.17 -7.62
C ALA A 424 -24.85 -29.21 -6.78
N ASP A 425 -25.07 -29.17 -5.47
CA ASP A 425 -24.63 -30.15 -4.48
C ASP A 425 -23.10 -30.31 -4.34
N LEU A 426 -22.34 -29.29 -4.76
CA LEU A 426 -20.92 -29.16 -4.45
C LEU A 426 -20.71 -28.84 -2.95
N THR A 427 -19.56 -29.24 -2.40
CA THR A 427 -19.14 -28.72 -1.10
C THR A 427 -18.80 -27.23 -1.21
N PRO A 428 -18.84 -26.46 -0.12
CA PRO A 428 -18.49 -25.04 -0.15
C PRO A 428 -17.10 -24.77 -0.75
N GLU A 429 -16.12 -25.61 -0.45
CA GLU A 429 -14.76 -25.53 -1.01
C GLU A 429 -14.75 -25.74 -2.53
N GLN A 430 -15.46 -26.75 -3.02
CA GLN A 430 -15.56 -27.05 -4.44
C GLN A 430 -16.26 -25.93 -5.20
N ASP A 431 -17.27 -25.31 -4.58
CA ASP A 431 -18.04 -24.20 -5.15
C ASP A 431 -17.15 -22.94 -5.31
N ILE A 432 -16.36 -22.60 -4.28
CA ILE A 432 -15.34 -21.54 -4.37
C ILE A 432 -14.33 -21.86 -5.45
N ASP A 433 -13.79 -23.08 -5.49
CA ASP A 433 -12.77 -23.43 -6.48
C ASP A 433 -13.30 -23.30 -7.91
N ALA A 434 -14.51 -23.80 -8.18
CA ALA A 434 -15.15 -23.66 -9.48
C ALA A 434 -15.36 -22.18 -9.86
N ALA A 435 -15.82 -21.35 -8.92
CA ALA A 435 -16.03 -19.93 -9.18
C ALA A 435 -14.73 -19.17 -9.45
N LEU A 436 -13.68 -19.42 -8.65
CA LEU A 436 -12.37 -18.79 -8.83
C LEU A 436 -11.70 -19.26 -10.13
N ASP A 437 -11.89 -20.51 -10.54
CA ASP A 437 -11.43 -21.03 -11.84
C ASP A 437 -12.13 -20.34 -13.01
N ILE A 438 -13.44 -20.09 -12.90
CA ILE A 438 -14.20 -19.33 -13.91
C ILE A 438 -13.68 -17.88 -14.01
N LEU A 439 -13.45 -17.20 -12.88
CA LEU A 439 -12.89 -15.85 -12.85
C LEU A 439 -11.47 -15.81 -13.43
N PHE A 440 -10.64 -16.79 -13.08
CA PHE A 440 -9.26 -16.88 -13.56
C PHE A 440 -9.18 -17.24 -15.05
N ALA A 441 -10.13 -18.02 -15.56
CA ALA A 441 -10.25 -18.32 -16.98
C ALA A 441 -10.74 -17.11 -17.80
N HIS A 442 -11.40 -16.13 -17.18
CA HIS A 442 -11.93 -14.95 -17.85
C HIS A 442 -10.84 -14.19 -18.60
N SER A 443 -11.12 -13.74 -19.83
CA SER A 443 -10.13 -13.07 -20.69
C SER A 443 -9.64 -11.74 -20.12
N ASN A 444 -10.47 -11.09 -19.30
CA ASN A 444 -10.17 -9.76 -18.76
C ASN A 444 -9.12 -9.74 -17.66
N ILE A 445 -8.87 -10.86 -16.96
CA ILE A 445 -8.00 -10.85 -15.78
C ILE A 445 -6.55 -10.48 -16.13
N ALA A 446 -6.05 -10.96 -17.26
CA ALA A 446 -4.68 -10.73 -17.69
C ALA A 446 -4.39 -9.24 -17.98
N PRO A 447 -5.12 -8.54 -18.86
CA PRO A 447 -4.90 -7.10 -19.09
C PRO A 447 -5.22 -6.26 -17.85
N PHE A 448 -6.23 -6.63 -17.07
CA PHE A 448 -6.62 -5.88 -15.87
C PHE A 448 -5.53 -5.89 -14.79
N ILE A 449 -5.05 -7.07 -14.40
CA ILE A 449 -4.02 -7.20 -13.37
C ILE A 449 -2.66 -6.69 -13.87
N SER A 450 -2.30 -6.96 -15.12
CA SER A 450 -1.05 -6.48 -15.70
C SER A 450 -0.97 -4.96 -15.70
N LYS A 451 -2.03 -4.26 -16.14
CA LYS A 451 -2.09 -2.79 -16.13
C LYS A 451 -1.94 -2.22 -14.73
N GLN A 452 -2.65 -2.77 -13.74
CA GLN A 452 -2.56 -2.29 -12.36
C GLN A 452 -1.17 -2.51 -11.75
N LEU A 453 -0.54 -3.67 -11.97
CA LEU A 453 0.82 -3.94 -11.50
C LEU A 453 1.83 -2.98 -12.14
N ILE A 454 1.76 -2.75 -13.45
CA ILE A 454 2.61 -1.76 -14.13
C ILE A 454 2.41 -0.36 -13.55
N GLN A 455 1.16 0.05 -13.28
CA GLN A 455 0.85 1.34 -12.66
C GLN A 455 1.45 1.49 -11.26
N ARG A 456 1.41 0.44 -10.44
CA ARG A 456 1.96 0.48 -9.07
C ARG A 456 3.48 0.41 -9.05
N LEU A 457 4.11 -0.25 -10.03
CA LEU A 457 5.55 -0.56 -10.01
C LEU A 457 6.40 0.36 -10.89
N ILE A 458 5.89 0.83 -12.04
CA ILE A 458 6.70 1.49 -13.08
C ILE A 458 6.17 2.87 -13.47
N THR A 459 4.96 2.96 -14.04
CA THR A 459 4.44 4.21 -14.61
C THR A 459 2.92 4.29 -14.60
N SER A 460 2.35 5.47 -14.36
CA SER A 460 0.89 5.68 -14.33
C SER A 460 0.22 5.48 -15.70
N ASN A 461 0.97 5.67 -16.80
CA ASN A 461 0.46 5.66 -18.17
C ASN A 461 1.26 4.70 -19.06
N PRO A 462 1.20 3.37 -18.81
CA PRO A 462 1.85 2.41 -19.70
C PRO A 462 1.19 2.42 -21.09
N SER A 463 1.97 2.20 -22.15
CA SER A 463 1.39 2.07 -23.48
C SER A 463 0.50 0.83 -23.58
N PRO A 464 -0.47 0.81 -24.52
CA PRO A 464 -1.24 -0.39 -24.81
C PRO A 464 -0.36 -1.60 -25.17
N ASP A 465 0.74 -1.39 -25.91
CA ASP A 465 1.65 -2.46 -26.30
C ASP A 465 2.40 -3.06 -25.10
N TYR A 466 2.78 -2.24 -24.12
CA TYR A 466 3.40 -2.72 -22.89
C TYR A 466 2.42 -3.57 -22.08
N VAL A 467 1.18 -3.10 -21.91
CA VAL A 467 0.13 -3.89 -21.25
C VAL A 467 -0.11 -5.21 -22.00
N ALA A 468 -0.18 -5.18 -23.33
CA ALA A 468 -0.38 -6.37 -24.15
C ALA A 468 0.74 -7.40 -23.97
N ARG A 469 2.00 -6.98 -23.94
CA ARG A 469 3.15 -7.89 -23.75
C ARG A 469 3.09 -8.56 -22.38
N VAL A 470 2.87 -7.80 -21.31
CA VAL A 470 2.78 -8.34 -19.95
C VAL A 470 1.54 -9.22 -19.76
N ALA A 471 0.39 -8.81 -20.28
CA ALA A 471 -0.83 -9.60 -20.26
C ALA A 471 -0.71 -10.90 -21.07
N SER A 472 0.08 -10.91 -22.14
CA SER A 472 0.39 -12.15 -22.87
C SER A 472 1.18 -13.11 -22.00
N VAL A 473 2.20 -12.62 -21.28
CA VAL A 473 2.96 -13.42 -20.30
C VAL A 473 2.08 -13.90 -19.14
N PHE A 474 1.13 -13.08 -18.68
CA PHE A 474 0.17 -13.52 -17.69
C PHE A 474 -0.67 -14.69 -18.21
N ASN A 475 -1.09 -14.67 -19.48
CA ASN A 475 -1.86 -15.76 -20.07
C ASN A 475 -1.05 -17.04 -20.29
N ASP A 476 0.25 -16.90 -20.58
CA ASP A 476 1.18 -18.00 -20.78
C ASP A 476 2.61 -17.52 -20.52
N ASN A 477 3.28 -18.06 -19.49
CA ASN A 477 4.66 -17.74 -19.15
C ASN A 477 5.71 -18.31 -20.13
N GLY A 478 5.29 -18.91 -21.23
CA GLY A 478 6.12 -19.61 -22.20
C GLY A 478 6.25 -21.12 -21.93
N ALA A 479 5.65 -21.61 -20.84
CA ALA A 479 5.55 -23.03 -20.49
C ALA A 479 4.10 -23.53 -20.44
N GLY A 480 3.13 -22.72 -20.89
CA GLY A 480 1.70 -23.04 -20.86
C GLY A 480 1.04 -22.77 -19.51
N GLU A 481 1.71 -22.06 -18.60
CA GLU A 481 1.16 -21.73 -17.28
C GLU A 481 0.62 -20.29 -17.27
N LYS A 482 -0.68 -20.17 -16.99
CA LYS A 482 -1.36 -18.89 -16.77
C LYS A 482 -1.14 -18.41 -15.34
N GLY A 483 -0.95 -17.11 -15.15
CA GLY A 483 -0.94 -16.44 -13.86
C GLY A 483 0.36 -16.54 -13.06
N ASP A 484 1.45 -17.02 -13.67
CA ASP A 484 2.78 -17.04 -13.04
C ASP A 484 3.29 -15.60 -12.81
N LEU A 485 3.18 -15.13 -11.56
CA LEU A 485 3.57 -13.78 -11.17
C LEU A 485 5.08 -13.58 -11.24
N LYS A 486 5.91 -14.62 -11.11
CA LYS A 486 7.36 -14.47 -11.32
C LYS A 486 7.62 -14.03 -12.76
N ALA A 487 7.01 -14.71 -13.73
CA ALA A 487 7.16 -14.37 -15.14
C ALA A 487 6.57 -12.98 -15.46
N VAL A 488 5.40 -12.66 -14.90
CA VAL A 488 4.76 -11.34 -15.06
C VAL A 488 5.63 -10.21 -14.51
N ILE A 489 6.14 -10.34 -13.28
CA ILE A 489 7.02 -9.34 -12.67
C ILE A 489 8.31 -9.20 -13.48
N LYS A 490 8.93 -10.30 -13.94
CA LYS A 490 10.09 -10.21 -14.84
C LYS A 490 9.74 -9.48 -16.14
N ALA A 491 8.60 -9.78 -16.76
CA ALA A 491 8.14 -9.12 -17.99
C ALA A 491 7.94 -7.61 -17.79
N ILE A 492 7.37 -7.18 -16.66
CA ILE A 492 7.23 -5.76 -16.30
C ILE A 492 8.60 -5.09 -16.23
N TYR A 493 9.52 -5.61 -15.41
CA TYR A 493 10.80 -4.94 -15.22
C TYR A 493 11.71 -5.06 -16.46
N LEU A 494 11.64 -6.12 -17.26
CA LEU A 494 12.51 -6.28 -18.43
C LEU A 494 11.97 -5.61 -19.71
N ASP A 495 10.77 -5.03 -19.67
CA ASP A 495 10.19 -4.36 -20.82
C ASP A 495 11.00 -3.12 -21.25
N ASP A 496 11.03 -2.86 -22.57
CA ASP A 496 11.71 -1.71 -23.14
C ASP A 496 11.15 -0.39 -22.59
N GLU A 497 9.85 -0.28 -22.34
CA GLU A 497 9.28 0.92 -21.73
C GLU A 497 9.74 1.11 -20.28
N ALA A 498 9.87 0.03 -19.50
CA ALA A 498 10.40 0.11 -18.14
C ALA A 498 11.88 0.50 -18.08
N ILE A 499 12.63 0.33 -19.18
CA ILE A 499 14.06 0.66 -19.28
C ILE A 499 14.28 2.02 -19.94
N ASN A 500 13.60 2.27 -21.04
CA ASN A 500 13.85 3.39 -21.95
C ASN A 500 12.70 4.41 -21.99
N GLY A 501 11.59 4.15 -21.31
CA GLY A 501 10.42 5.02 -21.22
C GLY A 501 10.72 6.49 -20.89
N PRO A 502 11.61 6.82 -19.92
CA PRO A 502 11.97 8.20 -19.63
C PRO A 502 12.62 8.94 -20.81
N THR A 503 13.27 8.20 -21.71
CA THR A 503 13.91 8.75 -22.92
C THR A 503 12.93 8.79 -24.09
N LEU A 504 12.09 7.76 -24.23
CA LEU A 504 11.12 7.62 -25.32
C LEU A 504 9.90 8.53 -25.16
N ALA A 505 9.46 8.74 -23.92
CA ALA A 505 8.27 9.52 -23.56
C ALA A 505 8.53 10.44 -22.34
N PRO A 506 9.49 11.37 -22.42
CA PRO A 506 9.99 12.15 -21.27
C PRO A 506 8.93 13.03 -20.57
N THR A 507 7.83 13.34 -21.26
CA THR A 507 6.75 14.20 -20.74
C THR A 507 5.62 13.42 -20.09
N THR A 508 5.49 12.12 -20.33
CA THR A 508 4.36 11.30 -19.87
C THR A 508 4.77 10.05 -19.10
N PHE A 509 6.02 9.60 -19.24
CA PHE A 509 6.53 8.41 -18.55
C PHE A 509 6.88 8.69 -17.09
N GLY A 510 6.68 7.66 -16.27
CA GLY A 510 6.89 7.68 -14.83
C GLY A 510 5.58 7.78 -14.06
N LYS A 511 5.69 8.04 -12.76
CA LYS A 511 4.56 8.23 -11.84
C LYS A 511 4.94 9.17 -10.70
N LEU A 512 3.95 9.76 -10.04
CA LEU A 512 4.22 10.47 -8.80
C LEU A 512 4.65 9.44 -7.74
N ARG A 513 5.77 9.69 -7.07
CA ARG A 513 6.28 8.81 -6.01
C ARG A 513 5.31 8.86 -4.82
N GLU A 514 4.83 7.69 -4.43
CA GLU A 514 3.91 7.55 -3.30
C GLU A 514 4.54 8.08 -2.00
N PRO A 515 3.75 8.69 -1.10
CA PRO A 515 4.23 9.20 0.18
C PRO A 515 5.15 8.24 0.96
N LEU A 516 4.76 6.97 1.09
CA LEU A 516 5.57 5.98 1.82
C LEU A 516 6.89 5.68 1.10
N LEU A 517 6.92 5.72 -0.23
CA LEU A 517 8.13 5.52 -1.03
C LEU A 517 9.09 6.72 -0.94
N LYS A 518 8.58 7.94 -0.71
CA LYS A 518 9.44 9.10 -0.43
C LYS A 518 10.18 8.95 0.89
N VAL A 519 9.49 8.47 1.92
CA VAL A 519 10.04 8.28 3.27
C VAL A 519 11.02 7.12 3.28
N THR A 520 10.62 5.96 2.76
CA THR A 520 11.49 4.79 2.69
C THR A 520 12.70 5.02 1.78
N GLY A 521 12.54 5.77 0.68
CA GLY A 521 13.64 6.17 -0.20
C GLY A 521 14.73 6.94 0.55
N LEU A 522 14.33 7.97 1.30
CA LEU A 522 15.22 8.75 2.17
C LEU A 522 15.86 7.84 3.24
N TRP A 523 15.05 7.07 3.95
CA TRP A 523 15.50 6.24 5.07
C TRP A 523 16.47 5.15 4.64
N ARG A 524 16.28 4.56 3.46
CA ARG A 524 17.20 3.56 2.91
C ARG A 524 18.49 4.19 2.41
N ALA A 525 18.40 5.28 1.65
CA ALA A 525 19.57 5.96 1.11
C ALA A 525 20.55 6.39 2.21
N PHE A 526 20.03 6.79 3.37
CA PHE A 526 20.82 7.27 4.51
C PHE A 526 20.67 6.39 5.76
N LYS A 527 20.48 5.08 5.55
CA LYS A 527 20.59 4.01 6.55
C LYS A 527 19.93 4.36 7.89
N ALA A 528 18.64 4.70 7.87
CA ALA A 528 17.91 5.12 9.06
C ALA A 528 18.01 4.08 10.18
N GLN A 529 18.37 4.52 11.38
CA GLN A 529 18.71 3.66 12.53
C GLN A 529 17.53 3.42 13.48
N GLY A 530 16.41 4.12 13.28
CA GLY A 530 15.27 4.11 14.18
C GLY A 530 15.45 5.05 15.37
N ILE A 531 14.62 4.87 16.39
CA ILE A 531 14.67 5.59 17.66
C ILE A 531 14.58 4.60 18.83
N PRO A 532 15.11 4.95 20.00
CA PRO A 532 14.84 4.20 21.21
C PRO A 532 13.39 4.40 21.63
N VAL A 533 12.75 3.32 22.07
CA VAL A 533 11.35 3.30 22.51
C VAL A 533 11.28 2.62 23.87
N ARG A 534 10.68 3.30 24.85
CA ARG A 534 10.30 2.65 26.09
C ARG A 534 9.01 1.88 25.87
N GLU A 535 9.07 0.57 26.03
CA GLU A 535 7.93 -0.31 25.85
C GLU A 535 7.06 -0.37 27.11
N ASN A 536 5.84 -0.91 27.00
CA ASN A 536 4.87 -0.95 28.09
C ASN A 536 5.33 -1.73 29.32
N ASN A 537 6.19 -2.74 29.15
CA ASN A 537 6.79 -3.48 30.25
C ASN A 537 7.97 -2.74 30.92
N GLY A 538 8.26 -1.50 30.51
CA GLY A 538 9.35 -0.68 31.02
C GLY A 538 10.71 -0.96 30.38
N SER A 539 10.82 -1.96 29.49
CA SER A 539 12.04 -2.21 28.73
C SER A 539 12.33 -1.08 27.72
N LEU A 540 13.58 -1.02 27.25
CA LEU A 540 14.03 -0.03 26.28
C LEU A 540 14.48 -0.74 25.01
N SER A 541 13.68 -0.63 23.96
CA SER A 541 14.08 -0.97 22.59
C SER A 541 15.00 0.12 22.06
N LEU A 542 16.08 -0.23 21.36
CA LEU A 542 17.07 0.76 20.89
C LEU A 542 16.77 1.30 19.49
N ASN A 543 16.29 0.44 18.59
CA ASN A 543 16.13 0.73 17.18
C ASN A 543 14.71 0.34 16.74
N ARG A 544 13.76 1.29 16.79
CA ARG A 544 12.42 1.13 16.21
C ARG A 544 12.21 2.16 15.10
N LEU A 545 11.84 1.71 13.89
CA LEU A 545 11.40 2.63 12.84
C LEU A 545 9.93 2.95 13.02
N ARG A 546 9.65 3.82 13.97
CA ARG A 546 8.29 4.23 14.29
C ARG A 546 7.92 5.50 13.57
N PHE A 547 6.94 5.38 12.69
CA PHE A 547 6.34 6.53 12.02
C PHE A 547 4.83 6.36 11.95
N ARG A 548 4.17 7.04 12.88
CA ARG A 548 2.72 7.14 13.00
C ARG A 548 2.23 8.47 12.44
N GLY A 549 0.97 8.49 12.02
CA GLY A 549 0.35 9.69 11.46
C GLY A 549 0.72 10.00 10.01
N SER A 550 1.38 9.07 9.30
CA SER A 550 1.69 9.23 7.88
C SER A 550 0.42 9.39 7.00
N ASP A 551 -0.70 8.83 7.44
CA ASP A 551 -2.04 9.09 6.89
C ASP A 551 -2.50 10.54 7.09
N ARG A 552 -2.35 11.09 8.30
CA ARG A 552 -2.69 12.49 8.59
C ARG A 552 -1.77 13.47 7.87
N GLU A 553 -0.47 13.21 7.88
CA GLU A 553 0.55 14.14 7.41
C GLU A 553 0.79 14.05 5.90
N MET A 554 0.65 12.84 5.33
CA MET A 554 1.01 12.54 3.95
C MET A 554 -0.11 11.85 3.15
N GLY A 555 -1.25 11.52 3.77
CA GLY A 555 -2.39 10.91 3.10
C GLY A 555 -2.32 9.38 2.93
N GLN A 556 -1.27 8.72 3.43
CA GLN A 556 -1.06 7.28 3.26
C GLN A 556 -0.36 6.66 4.47
N ARG A 557 -0.84 5.50 4.94
CA ARG A 557 -0.16 4.63 5.92
C ARG A 557 -0.25 3.16 5.50
N PRO A 558 0.71 2.29 5.86
CA PRO A 558 0.60 0.86 5.57
C PRO A 558 -0.72 0.28 6.10
N TYR A 559 -1.49 -0.38 5.22
CA TYR A 559 -2.79 -0.99 5.54
C TYR A 559 -3.84 -0.03 6.15
N GLY A 560 -3.74 1.27 5.89
CA GLY A 560 -4.71 2.25 6.42
C GLY A 560 -5.51 2.97 5.36
N SER A 561 -6.06 2.24 4.40
CA SER A 561 -6.92 2.84 3.39
C SER A 561 -8.30 3.21 3.94
N PHE A 562 -8.87 4.34 3.52
CA PHE A 562 -10.21 4.76 3.94
C PHE A 562 -11.34 4.03 3.18
N SER A 563 -11.03 3.25 2.15
CA SER A 563 -12.05 2.56 1.35
C SER A 563 -11.52 1.28 0.69
N VAL A 564 -12.43 0.43 0.23
CA VAL A 564 -12.12 -0.77 -0.58
C VAL A 564 -11.42 -0.42 -1.90
N PHE A 565 -11.59 0.81 -2.40
CA PHE A 565 -10.93 1.33 -3.62
C PHE A 565 -9.50 1.79 -3.39
N ASN A 566 -8.92 1.46 -2.23
CA ASN A 566 -7.61 1.90 -1.77
C ASN A 566 -7.52 3.44 -1.58
N PHE A 567 -6.31 3.98 -1.40
CA PHE A 567 -6.04 5.41 -1.19
C PHE A 567 -6.48 6.30 -2.35
N TYR A 568 -6.38 5.78 -3.57
CA TYR A 568 -6.65 6.48 -4.81
C TYR A 568 -7.12 5.52 -5.89
N ARG A 569 -7.92 6.03 -6.83
CA ARG A 569 -8.42 5.22 -7.95
C ARG A 569 -7.37 5.04 -9.03
N PRO A 570 -7.24 3.85 -9.63
CA PRO A 570 -6.24 3.57 -10.67
C PRO A 570 -6.43 4.38 -11.96
N ASP A 571 -7.61 4.97 -12.16
CA ASP A 571 -7.99 5.79 -13.32
C ASP A 571 -8.10 7.29 -12.98
N TYR A 572 -7.68 7.72 -11.79
CA TYR A 572 -7.81 9.12 -11.40
C TYR A 572 -6.97 10.02 -12.32
N GLN A 573 -7.64 11.03 -12.89
CA GLN A 573 -7.03 12.08 -13.69
C GLN A 573 -7.14 13.41 -12.93
N GLN A 574 -5.99 13.99 -12.55
CA GLN A 574 -5.95 15.30 -11.92
C GLN A 574 -6.50 16.37 -12.90
N PRO A 575 -7.43 17.24 -12.46
CA PRO A 575 -7.90 18.35 -13.30
C PRO A 575 -6.76 19.25 -13.77
N GLY A 576 -6.84 19.71 -15.02
CA GLY A 576 -5.81 20.52 -15.65
C GLY A 576 -5.09 19.78 -16.78
N GLU A 577 -3.79 20.01 -16.93
CA GLU A 577 -2.99 19.47 -18.05
C GLU A 577 -3.04 17.95 -18.15
N ILE A 578 -3.02 17.24 -17.02
CA ILE A 578 -3.10 15.77 -16.97
C ILE A 578 -4.41 15.29 -17.61
N LYS A 579 -5.57 15.72 -17.09
CA LYS A 579 -6.88 15.38 -17.65
C LYS A 579 -7.07 15.89 -19.09
N ASN A 580 -6.58 17.08 -19.43
CA ASN A 580 -6.74 17.66 -20.76
C ASN A 580 -5.98 16.86 -21.84
N ASN A 581 -4.94 16.13 -21.47
CA ASN A 581 -4.17 15.25 -22.34
C ASN A 581 -4.57 13.77 -22.18
N ASP A 582 -5.68 13.47 -21.50
CA ASP A 582 -6.16 12.11 -21.21
C ASP A 582 -5.14 11.23 -20.49
N LEU A 583 -4.34 11.84 -19.61
CA LEU A 583 -3.36 11.14 -18.78
C LEU A 583 -3.95 10.80 -17.42
N ILE A 584 -3.51 9.68 -16.89
CA ILE A 584 -3.85 9.19 -15.56
C ILE A 584 -2.71 9.54 -14.59
N ALA A 585 -3.06 9.91 -13.37
CA ALA A 585 -2.10 10.23 -12.33
C ALA A 585 -2.68 9.85 -10.95
N PRO A 586 -2.77 8.54 -10.63
CA PRO A 586 -3.54 8.03 -9.50
C PRO A 586 -3.16 8.69 -8.17
N GLU A 587 -1.87 8.74 -7.88
CA GLU A 587 -1.32 9.22 -6.61
C GLU A 587 -1.61 10.72 -6.36
N PHE A 588 -1.94 11.51 -7.39
CA PHE A 588 -2.35 12.92 -7.20
C PHE A 588 -3.67 13.06 -6.43
N GLN A 589 -4.52 12.03 -6.39
CA GLN A 589 -5.79 12.08 -5.66
C GLN A 589 -5.60 12.33 -4.16
N ILE A 590 -4.47 11.87 -3.60
CA ILE A 590 -4.11 12.06 -2.19
C ILE A 590 -3.03 13.13 -1.97
N MET A 591 -2.56 13.76 -3.05
CA MET A 591 -1.50 14.77 -3.02
C MET A 591 -2.08 16.18 -3.15
N THR A 592 -2.92 16.59 -2.19
CA THR A 592 -3.45 17.97 -2.16
C THR A 592 -2.40 18.97 -1.72
N ASP A 593 -2.66 20.26 -1.93
CA ASP A 593 -1.81 21.37 -1.48
C ASP A 593 -1.45 21.27 0.02
N SER A 594 -2.41 20.87 0.86
CA SER A 594 -2.19 20.67 2.30
C SER A 594 -1.25 19.50 2.57
N GLN A 595 -1.42 18.37 1.86
CA GLN A 595 -0.53 17.21 2.01
C GLN A 595 0.87 17.50 1.48
N LEU A 596 1.01 18.29 0.41
CA LEU A 596 2.32 18.73 -0.11
C LEU A 596 3.11 19.50 0.96
N VAL A 597 2.50 20.54 1.55
CA VAL A 597 3.15 21.35 2.59
C VAL A 597 3.45 20.53 3.84
N SER A 598 2.49 19.73 4.30
CA SER A 598 2.65 18.87 5.47
C SER A 598 3.74 17.81 5.27
N SER A 599 3.75 17.13 4.11
CA SER A 599 4.75 16.12 3.78
C SER A 599 6.17 16.68 3.72
N ILE A 600 6.36 17.83 3.06
CA ILE A 600 7.67 18.50 3.00
C ILE A 600 8.10 18.94 4.40
N SER A 601 7.18 19.46 5.21
CA SER A 601 7.48 19.85 6.59
C SER A 601 7.91 18.64 7.44
N ARG A 602 7.22 17.51 7.30
CA ARG A 602 7.55 16.26 8.01
C ARG A 602 8.89 15.68 7.58
N LEU A 603 9.16 15.65 6.27
CA LEU A 603 10.44 15.19 5.74
C LEU A 603 11.58 16.13 6.15
N SER A 604 11.36 17.44 6.12
CA SER A 604 12.34 18.43 6.61
C SER A 604 12.60 18.26 8.10
N GLY A 605 11.55 18.07 8.91
CA GLY A 605 11.69 17.73 10.32
C GLY A 605 12.52 16.46 10.52
N SER A 606 12.25 15.43 9.70
CA SER A 606 13.02 14.19 9.70
C SER A 606 14.47 14.40 9.29
N ILE A 607 14.75 15.34 8.40
CA ILE A 607 16.10 15.68 7.96
C ILE A 607 16.78 16.65 8.90
N PHE A 608 16.12 17.44 9.76
CA PHE A 608 16.79 18.39 10.66
C PHE A 608 16.96 17.87 12.09
N TRP A 609 15.99 17.12 12.60
CA TRP A 609 15.97 16.58 13.96
C TRP A 609 16.62 15.19 14.11
N ARG A 610 17.18 14.64 13.01
CA ARG A 610 17.79 13.30 12.94
C ARG A 610 19.20 13.14 13.50
N ASP A 611 19.91 14.22 13.85
CA ASP A 611 21.29 14.17 14.35
C ASP A 611 21.30 14.56 15.83
N THR A 612 20.76 13.68 16.67
CA THR A 612 20.92 13.81 18.11
C THR A 612 22.32 13.28 18.44
N LYS A 613 23.34 14.14 18.33
CA LYS A 613 24.71 13.84 18.78
C LYS A 613 24.83 13.42 20.26
N ASN A 614 23.72 13.41 21.00
CA ASN A 614 23.59 12.87 22.34
C ASN A 614 22.61 11.69 22.30
N ALA A 615 22.85 10.67 23.14
CA ALA A 615 21.83 9.67 23.43
C ALA A 615 20.48 10.35 23.72
N TRP A 616 19.39 9.81 23.16
CA TRP A 616 18.04 10.31 23.39
C TRP A 616 17.81 10.49 24.90
N PRO A 617 17.52 11.72 25.38
CA PRO A 617 17.29 11.96 26.78
C PRO A 617 16.12 11.10 27.27
N GLN A 618 16.28 10.42 28.40
CA GLN A 618 15.23 9.57 28.95
C GLN A 618 13.89 10.32 29.16
N SER A 619 13.96 11.62 29.49
CA SER A 619 12.81 12.52 29.64
C SER A 619 12.03 12.79 28.34
N GLU A 620 12.61 12.47 27.18
CA GLU A 620 11.93 12.54 25.89
C GLU A 620 11.16 11.25 25.58
N LEU A 621 11.50 10.14 26.25
CA LEU A 621 10.83 8.85 26.11
C LEU A 621 9.72 8.64 27.15
N THR A 622 9.74 9.41 28.24
CA THR A 622 8.79 9.28 29.35
C THR A 622 8.15 10.61 29.74
N ASN A 623 6.88 10.55 30.13
CA ASN A 623 6.19 11.65 30.79
C ASN A 623 6.87 12.00 32.13
N PRO A 624 6.58 13.18 32.72
CA PRO A 624 7.14 13.59 34.01
C PRO A 624 6.86 12.62 35.17
N ASP A 625 5.86 11.75 35.03
CA ASP A 625 5.50 10.67 35.96
C ASP A 625 6.26 9.35 35.68
N ASN A 626 7.27 9.38 34.80
CA ASN A 626 8.08 8.25 34.37
C ASN A 626 7.30 7.15 33.60
N GLN A 627 6.07 7.44 33.17
CA GLN A 627 5.32 6.58 32.24
C GLN A 627 5.83 6.75 30.81
N PRO A 628 5.74 5.74 29.93
CA PRO A 628 6.04 5.93 28.50
C PRO A 628 5.21 7.08 27.92
N LYS A 629 5.82 7.95 27.12
CA LYS A 629 5.03 8.95 26.36
C LYS A 629 4.21 8.21 25.30
N ALA A 630 2.89 8.23 25.46
CA ALA A 630 1.93 7.79 24.44
C ALA A 630 1.65 8.91 23.40
N ASP A 631 2.54 9.91 23.30
CA ASP A 631 2.29 11.11 22.53
C ASP A 631 2.31 10.83 21.03
N TRP A 632 1.44 11.55 20.31
CA TRP A 632 1.38 11.58 18.86
C TRP A 632 2.66 12.15 18.23
N ASP A 633 3.43 12.91 19.01
CA ASP A 633 4.63 13.62 18.56
C ASP A 633 5.84 12.70 18.59
N LEU A 634 5.88 11.84 17.58
CA LEU A 634 6.93 10.86 17.47
C LEU A 634 8.11 11.39 16.69
N TYR A 635 9.28 11.34 17.34
CA TYR A 635 10.53 11.82 16.80
C TYR A 635 10.93 11.10 15.50
N PRO A 636 11.61 11.78 14.58
CA PRO A 636 12.05 11.14 13.35
C PRO A 636 13.19 10.14 13.60
N ALA A 637 13.26 9.12 12.75
CA ALA A 637 14.35 8.17 12.75
C ALA A 637 15.71 8.87 12.55
N GLN A 638 16.73 8.42 13.28
CA GLN A 638 18.10 8.91 13.10
C GLN A 638 18.61 8.48 11.73
N LEU A 639 19.14 9.41 10.93
CA LEU A 639 19.78 9.15 9.64
C LEU A 639 21.29 9.04 9.84
N PHE A 640 21.91 8.07 9.17
CA PHE A 640 23.35 7.90 9.14
C PHE A 640 23.93 8.68 7.96
N LEU A 641 24.46 9.88 8.24
CA LEU A 641 24.91 10.86 7.24
C LEU A 641 26.43 11.09 7.27
N GLU A 642 27.21 10.12 7.74
CA GLU A 642 28.65 10.30 7.97
C GLU A 642 29.40 10.55 6.65
N GLU A 643 29.02 9.86 5.58
CA GLU A 643 29.59 10.07 4.25
C GLU A 643 29.21 11.44 3.67
N GLU A 644 27.96 11.87 3.80
CA GLU A 644 27.52 13.19 3.33
C GLU A 644 28.21 14.32 4.12
N LYS A 645 28.40 14.15 5.45
CA LYS A 645 29.14 15.09 6.30
C LYS A 645 30.61 15.24 5.88
N GLN A 646 31.24 14.17 5.38
CA GLN A 646 32.61 14.25 4.83
C GLN A 646 32.65 15.05 3.52
N LEU A 647 31.60 14.97 2.69
CA LEU A 647 31.47 15.71 1.44
C LEU A 647 30.99 17.16 1.62
N ALA A 648 30.61 17.57 2.82
CA ALA A 648 30.01 18.88 3.10
C ALA A 648 30.88 20.09 2.69
N ASN A 649 32.20 19.92 2.56
CA ASN A 649 33.11 20.97 2.09
C ASN A 649 33.36 20.94 0.57
N ASP A 650 32.78 19.97 -0.14
CA ASP A 650 32.70 19.90 -1.59
C ASP A 650 31.22 19.86 -2.01
N PRO A 651 30.57 21.03 -2.13
CA PRO A 651 29.16 21.14 -2.53
C PRO A 651 28.82 20.38 -3.81
N SER A 652 29.76 20.32 -4.77
CA SER A 652 29.53 19.60 -6.03
C SER A 652 29.49 18.09 -5.79
N ALA A 653 30.47 17.53 -5.08
CA ALA A 653 30.51 16.10 -4.80
C ALA A 653 29.33 15.65 -3.91
N LEU A 654 28.96 16.46 -2.91
CA LEU A 654 27.77 16.22 -2.09
C LEU A 654 26.50 16.13 -2.96
N VAL A 655 26.28 17.12 -3.82
CA VAL A 655 25.08 17.15 -4.69
C VAL A 655 25.07 16.00 -5.70
N GLU A 656 26.22 15.59 -6.24
CA GLU A 656 26.27 14.41 -7.13
C GLU A 656 25.95 13.10 -6.41
N ARG A 657 26.38 12.96 -5.16
CA ARG A 657 26.01 11.80 -4.34
C ARG A 657 24.50 11.73 -4.12
N LEU A 658 23.87 12.86 -3.76
CA LEU A 658 22.42 12.94 -3.60
C LEU A 658 21.69 12.70 -4.92
N ASN A 659 22.21 13.25 -6.02
CA ASN A 659 21.70 13.05 -7.38
C ASN A 659 21.65 11.55 -7.72
N LEU A 660 22.73 10.81 -7.47
CA LEU A 660 22.76 9.40 -7.81
C LEU A 660 21.85 8.55 -6.92
N LEU A 661 21.82 8.80 -5.60
CA LEU A 661 21.03 8.00 -4.65
C LEU A 661 19.53 8.27 -4.71
N LEU A 662 19.11 9.52 -4.94
CA LEU A 662 17.70 9.94 -4.86
C LEU A 662 17.07 10.26 -6.21
N LEU A 663 17.88 10.65 -7.21
CA LEU A 663 17.43 11.08 -8.53
C LEU A 663 18.08 10.28 -9.66
N HIS A 664 18.68 9.12 -9.33
CA HIS A 664 19.25 8.17 -10.29
C HIS A 664 20.21 8.82 -11.30
N GLY A 665 20.92 9.88 -10.89
CA GLY A 665 21.88 10.63 -11.69
C GLY A 665 21.24 11.53 -12.76
N THR A 666 19.95 11.85 -12.65
CA THR A 666 19.19 12.62 -13.65
C THR A 666 18.79 14.03 -13.21
N MET A 667 19.33 14.51 -12.08
CA MET A 667 19.13 15.89 -11.61
C MET A 667 19.45 16.89 -12.71
N SER A 668 18.51 17.80 -12.98
CA SER A 668 18.71 18.82 -14.00
C SER A 668 19.86 19.76 -13.63
N THR A 669 20.54 20.32 -14.64
CA THR A 669 21.58 21.32 -14.44
C THR A 669 21.06 22.53 -13.64
N GLN A 670 19.77 22.89 -13.82
CA GLN A 670 19.14 24.00 -13.11
C GLN A 670 18.95 23.69 -11.62
N LEU A 671 18.41 22.52 -11.27
CA LEU A 671 18.23 22.13 -9.87
C LEU A 671 19.59 22.00 -9.19
N ARG A 672 20.55 21.35 -9.86
CA ARG A 672 21.92 21.20 -9.40
C ARG A 672 22.58 22.53 -9.07
N ALA A 673 22.56 23.49 -10.00
CA ALA A 673 23.11 24.82 -9.78
C ALA A 673 22.40 25.54 -8.62
N THR A 674 21.06 25.47 -8.58
CA THR A 674 20.26 26.10 -7.51
C THR A 674 20.65 25.59 -6.12
N ILE A 675 20.86 24.28 -5.95
CA ILE A 675 21.26 23.69 -4.67
C ILE A 675 22.70 24.12 -4.31
N ILE A 676 23.65 24.01 -5.25
CA ILE A 676 25.05 24.37 -5.02
C ILE A 676 25.18 25.85 -4.65
N ASP A 677 24.53 26.74 -5.39
CA ASP A 677 24.55 28.18 -5.12
C ASP A 677 23.96 28.48 -3.73
N PHE A 678 22.85 27.81 -3.36
CA PHE A 678 22.24 27.99 -2.05
C PHE A 678 23.18 27.58 -0.89
N ILE A 679 23.77 26.39 -0.95
CA ILE A 679 24.61 25.88 0.14
C ILE A 679 26.02 26.50 0.17
N THR A 680 26.42 27.20 -0.90
CA THR A 680 27.72 27.90 -0.99
C THR A 680 27.62 29.38 -0.67
N GLU A 681 26.66 30.11 -1.26
CA GLU A 681 26.62 31.58 -1.22
C GLU A 681 25.78 32.13 -0.07
N PHE A 682 24.68 31.47 0.28
CA PHE A 682 23.68 32.06 1.17
C PHE A 682 23.97 31.84 2.66
N GLN A 683 24.97 31.05 3.04
CA GLN A 683 25.23 30.70 4.45
C GLN A 683 26.72 30.60 4.82
N PRO A 684 27.46 31.73 4.89
CA PRO A 684 28.86 31.75 5.36
C PRO A 684 29.03 31.34 6.84
N TYR A 685 27.94 31.13 7.59
CA TYR A 685 27.92 30.71 8.99
C TYR A 685 27.35 29.29 9.22
N SER A 686 27.02 28.55 8.15
CA SER A 686 26.51 27.17 8.27
C SER A 686 27.64 26.20 8.63
N SER A 687 27.38 25.34 9.63
CA SER A 687 28.24 24.18 9.86
C SER A 687 28.23 23.26 8.64
N ALA A 688 29.27 22.43 8.49
CA ALA A 688 29.32 21.39 7.46
C ALA A 688 28.03 20.53 7.45
N GLU A 689 27.50 20.24 8.63
CA GLU A 689 26.24 19.51 8.81
C GLU A 689 25.04 20.22 8.18
N MET A 690 24.89 21.53 8.42
CA MET A 690 23.77 22.29 7.86
C MET A 690 23.74 22.26 6.33
N ARG A 691 24.91 22.29 5.65
CA ARG A 691 24.98 22.18 4.19
C ARG A 691 24.42 20.85 3.68
N VAL A 692 24.67 19.75 4.37
CA VAL A 692 24.10 18.43 4.06
C VAL A 692 22.58 18.45 4.16
N TYR A 693 22.08 19.05 5.24
CA TYR A 693 20.66 19.06 5.56
C TYR A 693 19.86 19.92 4.59
N ASP A 694 20.38 21.11 4.28
CA ASP A 694 19.80 22.00 3.28
C ASP A 694 19.78 21.34 1.90
N ALA A 695 20.88 20.71 1.48
CA ALA A 695 20.94 20.01 0.21
C ALA A 695 19.90 18.88 0.13
N LEU A 696 19.79 18.05 1.18
CA LEU A 696 18.80 16.97 1.27
C LEU A 696 17.36 17.50 1.19
N VAL A 697 17.02 18.54 1.97
CA VAL A 697 15.67 19.12 1.96
C VAL A 697 15.32 19.68 0.59
N LEU A 698 16.25 20.39 -0.06
CA LEU A 698 16.02 20.95 -1.40
C LEU A 698 15.80 19.85 -2.45
N VAL A 699 16.55 18.74 -2.39
CA VAL A 699 16.31 17.58 -3.26
C VAL A 699 14.93 16.98 -2.97
N MET A 700 14.60 16.70 -1.71
CA MET A 700 13.35 16.04 -1.32
C MET A 700 12.10 16.88 -1.60
N ALA A 701 12.22 18.21 -1.56
CA ALA A 701 11.15 19.15 -1.90
C ALA A 701 11.05 19.43 -3.41
N SER A 702 12.00 18.95 -4.22
CA SER A 702 12.03 19.23 -5.65
C SER A 702 10.93 18.46 -6.40
N PRO A 703 10.34 19.05 -7.47
CA PRO A 703 9.48 18.31 -8.39
C PRO A 703 10.18 17.12 -9.06
N GLU A 704 11.51 17.19 -9.24
CA GLU A 704 12.29 16.10 -9.82
C GLU A 704 12.28 14.85 -8.92
N TYR A 705 12.39 15.01 -7.60
CA TYR A 705 12.24 13.90 -6.65
C TYR A 705 10.78 13.52 -6.40
N ALA A 706 9.82 14.38 -6.73
CA ALA A 706 8.42 14.01 -6.61
C ALA A 706 8.03 12.92 -7.62
N ILE A 707 8.73 12.81 -8.75
CA ILE A 707 8.44 11.86 -9.82
C ILE A 707 9.42 10.68 -9.76
N GLN A 708 8.90 9.46 -9.86
CA GLN A 708 9.66 8.25 -10.12
C GLN A 708 9.62 7.98 -11.63
N ARG A 709 10.79 7.90 -12.27
CA ARG A 709 10.95 7.74 -13.72
C ARG A 709 11.74 6.50 -14.05
#